data_AF-A0A3A4PN93-F1
#
_entry.id   AF-A0A3A4PN93-F1
#
_cell.length_a   1.000
_cell.length_b   1.000
_cell.length_c   1.000
_cell.angle_alpha   90.00
_cell.angle_beta   90.00
_cell.angle_gamma   90.00
#
_symmetry.space_group_name_H-M   'P 1'
#
loop_
_entity.id
_entity.type
_entity.pdbx_description
1 polymer ?
#
loop_
_entity_poly.entity_id
_entity_poly.type
_entity_poly.pdbx_seq_one_letter_code
_entity_poly.pdbx_strand_id
1 'polypeptide(L)'
;MHGNHISLVFYDGRERTTSDESMMIRKGELIVKNTFAFGFLFLFLSFISTVVCMESLVVNDEPARENEWGFRPLDGSTIVMTPPNFSWRPQKGAVSYQLQCSVNSEFTSLAYECGEITFNVHTPSRLFPAGKWYWRFRFTDGDGATSAWSQARSFVIAENAREMPLPSKTDLIERIPTAHPRLFVRPEQISEMQRRAQEDLKDAFDGLVKECEDIMREPPPTQEPPLYPEGIERLSEEWREIWWGNRVYTIRALNSAATLAFTRLLGGKDEYGERAKQILLECAEWNPKGATGYRYNDEAGMPYNYYLSRAYTFVHDLLSEAEREKCRAVMAVRGEEMYTHLCPRHLWNPYASHSNRAWHFLGEVGIAFLHEIPAAEQWVWFAANVFANVYPVWSDDDGGWHEGMSYWRSYINRFTWWADVMRVAMGINAFDKPYFSQIGYYPMYLQPPGTQGGGFGDLTARLNSQGNCRLMSIFAAQAKNPYWQWYVDTHGEISPEGGYIGFIRGALPPVASKPPTDLPSSRCFHGIGQAMMNVTLKKASDNVELIFKSSPFGTQSHGYEANNSFLLYAFGERLFIRSGRRDVYGSDHHKNWMWHTKSTNSITVNGETQGKRTEKARGEIAEFQTGPLFDYVCGEAGKAYGENLTQFTRRMLFIKPKVIVIFDTLVAPTPSSFEWRLHAPTEMEIRDQYDVRVVNGSAACRAGFLWPTNLTLTQTDRFDPPPRPRVQLVEYHLTAATRTPSTTKDFITVLQPYRSNQQLENGARLSLVEGGYVVHVPFGEGFVTVLLQSAGRRTLAVDGLETNGEVAAAVFNRDGLLTGQFITNDAILRVNDTK
;
A
#
# COMPACT_ATOMS: atom_id res chain seq x y z
N MET A 1 14.80 29.47 -39.61
CA MET A 1 15.89 28.77 -38.89
C MET A 1 15.83 29.25 -37.45
N HIS A 2 15.30 28.40 -36.56
CA HIS A 2 16.05 27.69 -35.50
C HIS A 2 16.51 28.64 -34.39
N GLY A 3 16.18 28.42 -33.12
CA GLY A 3 15.48 27.33 -32.45
C GLY A 3 15.45 27.65 -30.95
N ASN A 4 14.52 27.06 -30.20
CA ASN A 4 14.60 27.04 -28.75
C ASN A 4 14.16 25.65 -28.26
N HIS A 5 15.14 24.96 -27.67
CA HIS A 5 14.99 23.75 -26.91
C HIS A 5 14.39 24.08 -25.53
N ILE A 6 13.30 23.41 -25.18
CA ILE A 6 12.75 23.40 -23.81
C ILE A 6 13.07 22.02 -23.23
N SER A 7 13.91 22.00 -22.19
CA SER A 7 14.19 20.82 -21.37
C SER A 7 13.65 21.05 -19.96
N LEU A 8 12.79 20.12 -19.53
CA LEU A 8 12.21 19.97 -18.19
C LEU A 8 13.26 19.52 -17.17
N VAL A 9 13.37 20.19 -16.01
CA VAL A 9 14.01 19.65 -14.80
C VAL A 9 13.30 20.12 -13.53
N PHE A 10 13.07 19.17 -12.62
CA PHE A 10 12.51 19.30 -11.28
C PHE A 10 13.47 20.04 -10.33
N TYR A 11 12.96 20.99 -9.54
CA TYR A 11 13.74 21.70 -8.51
C TYR A 11 13.74 20.95 -7.17
N ASP A 12 14.95 20.66 -6.66
CA ASP A 12 15.27 20.58 -5.23
C ASP A 12 16.08 21.83 -4.90
N GLY A 13 15.65 22.59 -3.88
CA GLY A 13 16.20 23.89 -3.54
C GLY A 13 16.90 23.86 -2.19
N ARG A 14 18.22 24.09 -2.18
CA ARG A 14 18.92 24.73 -1.07
C ARG A 14 19.94 25.74 -1.60
N GLU A 15 19.67 27.00 -1.31
CA GLU A 15 20.51 28.16 -1.60
C GLU A 15 21.72 28.22 -0.66
N ARG A 16 22.85 28.73 -1.18
CA ARG A 16 23.66 29.72 -0.48
C ARG A 16 24.24 30.72 -1.49
N THR A 17 24.07 31.98 -1.12
CA THR A 17 24.32 33.24 -1.81
C THR A 17 25.80 33.57 -2.04
N THR A 18 26.12 34.20 -3.16
CA THR A 18 27.30 35.08 -3.31
C THR A 18 26.91 36.35 -4.05
N SER A 19 27.19 37.50 -3.45
CA SER A 19 27.13 38.83 -4.08
C SER A 19 28.55 39.39 -4.27
N ASP A 20 28.83 39.88 -5.47
CA ASP A 20 29.53 41.14 -5.81
C ASP A 20 30.94 41.42 -5.23
N GLU A 21 31.89 42.06 -5.91
CA GLU A 21 31.93 42.85 -7.14
C GLU A 21 33.41 43.11 -7.52
N SER A 22 33.65 43.31 -8.82
CA SER A 22 34.65 44.14 -9.54
C SER A 22 35.99 44.62 -8.92
N MET A 23 37.07 44.60 -9.73
CA MET A 23 37.58 45.74 -10.53
C MET A 23 39.11 45.65 -10.83
N MET A 24 39.49 45.74 -12.12
CA MET A 24 40.63 46.49 -12.74
C MET A 24 42.09 46.34 -12.20
N ILE A 25 43.21 46.30 -12.94
CA ILE A 25 43.67 46.87 -14.22
C ILE A 25 45.00 46.19 -14.67
N ARG A 26 45.23 46.22 -15.99
CA ARG A 26 46.40 45.92 -16.86
C ARG A 26 47.85 46.04 -16.36
N LYS A 27 48.74 45.23 -16.97
CA LYS A 27 49.97 45.58 -17.74
C LYS A 27 50.53 44.28 -18.38
N GLY A 28 50.64 44.13 -19.72
CA GLY A 28 51.72 44.58 -20.62
C GLY A 28 52.61 43.37 -20.98
N GLU A 29 52.49 42.76 -22.17
CA GLU A 29 53.41 42.88 -23.36
C GLU A 29 54.86 42.40 -23.08
N LEU A 30 55.62 41.67 -23.90
CA LEU A 30 55.58 41.31 -25.33
C LEU A 30 56.65 40.19 -25.61
N ILE A 31 56.30 39.20 -26.42
CA ILE A 31 57.03 38.54 -27.54
C ILE A 31 58.57 38.38 -27.50
N VAL A 32 59.08 37.13 -27.68
CA VAL A 32 60.03 36.75 -28.76
C VAL A 32 59.73 35.30 -29.23
N LYS A 33 59.76 35.12 -30.56
CA LYS A 33 59.47 33.92 -31.37
C LYS A 33 60.78 33.38 -31.97
N ASN A 34 60.86 32.04 -32.13
CA ASN A 34 61.37 31.29 -33.31
C ASN A 34 62.87 31.40 -33.70
N THR A 35 63.61 30.40 -34.22
CA THR A 35 63.47 28.98 -34.63
C THR A 35 64.92 28.47 -34.84
N PHE A 36 65.21 27.17 -34.77
CA PHE A 36 65.82 26.40 -35.88
C PHE A 36 65.97 24.92 -35.50
N ALA A 37 65.54 24.06 -36.42
CA ALA A 37 65.56 22.61 -36.34
C ALA A 37 66.84 22.03 -36.97
N PHE A 38 67.36 20.93 -36.44
CA PHE A 38 68.08 19.89 -37.19
C PHE A 38 68.02 18.57 -36.40
N GLY A 39 67.76 17.47 -37.12
CA GLY A 39 67.39 16.18 -36.54
C GLY A 39 68.51 15.13 -36.40
N PHE A 40 68.04 13.90 -36.20
CA PHE A 40 68.71 12.59 -36.10
C PHE A 40 69.02 12.00 -34.70
N LEU A 41 68.13 11.08 -34.29
CA LEU A 41 68.39 9.65 -34.05
C LEU A 41 69.46 9.24 -33.00
N PHE A 42 69.04 8.79 -31.81
CA PHE A 42 69.20 7.40 -31.31
C PHE A 42 68.68 7.25 -29.86
N LEU A 43 67.84 6.20 -29.69
CA LEU A 43 67.45 5.47 -28.48
C LEU A 43 68.17 5.74 -27.15
N PHE A 44 67.41 5.95 -26.07
CA PHE A 44 67.38 5.02 -24.92
C PHE A 44 66.12 5.22 -24.06
N LEU A 45 65.36 4.14 -23.90
CA LEU A 45 64.25 3.99 -22.95
C LEU A 45 64.77 4.09 -21.51
N SER A 46 63.99 4.72 -20.64
CA SER A 46 63.64 4.11 -19.35
C SER A 46 62.28 4.64 -18.89
N PHE A 47 61.32 3.72 -18.94
CA PHE A 47 59.96 3.79 -18.47
C PHE A 47 59.88 4.38 -17.05
N ILE A 48 59.22 5.52 -16.90
CA ILE A 48 58.51 5.81 -15.66
C ILE A 48 57.19 5.04 -15.77
N SER A 49 57.16 3.86 -15.16
CA SER A 49 55.95 3.14 -14.86
C SER A 49 55.08 4.03 -13.98
N THR A 50 54.15 4.76 -14.58
CA THR A 50 52.95 5.18 -13.86
C THR A 50 52.21 3.89 -13.54
N VAL A 51 52.50 3.32 -12.37
CA VAL A 51 51.57 2.40 -11.72
C VAL A 51 50.35 3.24 -11.43
N VAL A 52 49.40 3.26 -12.36
CA VAL A 52 48.03 3.63 -12.08
C VAL A 52 47.59 2.62 -11.03
N CYS A 53 47.56 3.01 -9.76
CA CYS A 53 46.79 2.28 -8.78
C CYS A 53 45.35 2.31 -9.30
N MET A 54 44.92 1.23 -9.94
CA MET A 54 43.50 0.98 -10.12
C MET A 54 42.92 0.90 -8.71
N GLU A 55 42.25 1.97 -8.27
CA GLU A 55 41.42 1.91 -7.07
C GLU A 55 40.47 0.72 -7.23
N SER A 56 40.55 -0.25 -6.31
CA SER A 56 39.64 -1.39 -6.34
C SER A 56 38.21 -0.90 -6.18
N LEU A 57 37.31 -1.30 -7.09
CA LEU A 57 35.89 -1.01 -6.96
C LEU A 57 35.36 -1.48 -5.60
N VAL A 58 34.68 -0.58 -4.90
CA VAL A 58 34.08 -0.84 -3.59
C VAL A 58 32.56 -0.81 -3.71
N VAL A 59 31.88 -1.73 -3.03
CA VAL A 59 30.42 -1.75 -2.93
C VAL A 59 29.92 -0.57 -2.08
N ASN A 60 28.95 0.16 -2.61
CA ASN A 60 28.15 1.11 -1.84
C ASN A 60 27.10 0.35 -1.03
N ASP A 61 27.40 0.14 0.25
CA ASP A 61 26.53 -0.51 1.24
C ASP A 61 25.72 0.46 2.10
N GLU A 62 25.60 1.74 1.71
CA GLU A 62 24.78 2.71 2.43
C GLU A 62 23.33 2.22 2.57
N PRO A 63 22.69 2.40 3.75
CA PRO A 63 21.29 2.09 3.95
C PRO A 63 20.38 2.78 2.92
N ALA A 64 19.17 2.23 2.75
CA ALA A 64 18.14 2.86 1.94
C ALA A 64 17.82 4.28 2.44
N ARG A 65 17.66 5.18 1.48
CA ARG A 65 17.17 6.55 1.66
C ARG A 65 15.64 6.59 1.55
N GLU A 66 15.10 7.79 1.70
CA GLU A 66 13.66 8.01 1.61
C GLU A 66 13.09 7.63 0.23
N ASN A 67 12.02 6.83 0.26
CA ASN A 67 11.41 6.15 -0.88
C ASN A 67 12.27 5.08 -1.57
N GLU A 68 13.34 4.58 -0.94
CA GLU A 68 14.09 3.41 -1.42
C GLU A 68 13.57 2.12 -0.75
N TRP A 69 13.55 1.01 -1.50
CA TRP A 69 13.08 -0.29 -1.03
C TRP A 69 14.00 -0.89 0.06
N GLY A 70 15.30 -0.70 -0.11
CA GLY A 70 16.32 -1.16 0.82
C GLY A 70 16.75 -2.60 0.63
N PHE A 71 17.69 -2.99 1.48
CA PHE A 71 18.22 -4.35 1.49
C PHE A 71 17.15 -5.33 1.94
N ARG A 72 17.03 -6.45 1.24
CA ARG A 72 16.19 -7.59 1.63
C ARG A 72 16.94 -8.91 1.44
N PRO A 73 16.76 -9.90 2.34
CA PRO A 73 16.11 -9.77 3.66
C PRO A 73 16.77 -8.69 4.53
N LEU A 74 15.99 -8.08 5.43
CA LEU A 74 16.55 -7.13 6.40
C LEU A 74 17.57 -7.88 7.27
N ASP A 75 18.65 -7.23 7.66
CA ASP A 75 19.68 -7.89 8.46
C ASP A 75 19.11 -8.35 9.81
N GLY A 76 19.35 -9.62 10.15
CA GLY A 76 18.83 -10.28 11.34
C GLY A 76 17.34 -10.64 11.30
N SER A 77 16.62 -10.37 10.19
CA SER A 77 15.19 -10.65 10.11
C SER A 77 14.87 -12.14 10.01
N THR A 78 13.70 -12.53 10.52
CA THR A 78 13.09 -13.83 10.25
C THR A 78 12.09 -13.68 9.10
N ILE A 79 12.20 -14.54 8.09
CA ILE A 79 11.33 -14.53 6.92
C ILE A 79 10.44 -15.78 6.89
N VAL A 80 9.22 -15.60 6.38
CA VAL A 80 8.17 -16.65 6.31
C VAL A 80 8.03 -17.26 4.92
N MET A 81 9.05 -17.10 4.07
CA MET A 81 9.09 -17.61 2.70
C MET A 81 10.50 -18.11 2.34
N THR A 82 10.57 -19.15 1.51
CA THR A 82 11.80 -19.75 1.00
C THR A 82 11.69 -20.04 -0.51
N PRO A 83 12.72 -19.76 -1.32
CA PRO A 83 13.93 -19.04 -0.94
C PRO A 83 13.66 -17.56 -0.67
N PRO A 84 14.61 -16.84 -0.06
CA PRO A 84 14.49 -15.40 0.15
C PRO A 84 14.47 -14.62 -1.16
N ASN A 85 13.74 -13.50 -1.19
CA ASN A 85 13.88 -12.49 -2.25
C ASN A 85 14.95 -11.48 -1.84
N PHE A 86 16.04 -11.46 -2.60
CA PHE A 86 17.15 -10.56 -2.35
C PHE A 86 16.95 -9.24 -3.06
N SER A 87 17.28 -8.16 -2.37
CA SER A 87 17.38 -6.80 -2.90
C SER A 87 18.60 -6.14 -2.30
N TRP A 88 19.39 -5.47 -3.13
CA TRP A 88 20.53 -4.68 -2.68
C TRP A 88 20.61 -3.35 -3.41
N ARG A 89 21.39 -2.42 -2.85
CA ARG A 89 21.60 -1.10 -3.43
C ARG A 89 22.22 -1.21 -4.83
N PRO A 90 21.63 -0.62 -5.88
CA PRO A 90 22.24 -0.53 -7.20
C PRO A 90 23.62 0.12 -7.14
N GLN A 91 24.59 -0.46 -7.85
CA GLN A 91 25.97 0.02 -7.88
C GLN A 91 26.21 0.83 -9.15
N LYS A 92 26.88 1.98 -9.02
CA LYS A 92 27.15 2.87 -10.16
C LYS A 92 28.06 2.15 -11.16
N GLY A 93 27.66 2.07 -12.43
CA GLY A 93 28.42 1.44 -13.50
C GLY A 93 28.35 -0.09 -13.55
N ALA A 94 27.62 -0.73 -12.62
CA ALA A 94 27.47 -2.18 -12.62
C ALA A 94 26.69 -2.69 -13.83
N VAL A 95 27.21 -3.73 -14.47
CA VAL A 95 26.55 -4.44 -15.58
C VAL A 95 26.09 -5.84 -15.17
N SER A 96 26.70 -6.41 -14.12
CA SER A 96 26.25 -7.68 -13.52
C SER A 96 26.63 -7.77 -12.04
N TYR A 97 25.98 -8.69 -11.34
CA TYR A 97 26.21 -9.00 -9.94
C TYR A 97 26.48 -10.49 -9.72
N GLN A 98 27.14 -10.77 -8.60
CA GLN A 98 27.28 -12.12 -8.06
C GLN A 98 26.78 -12.15 -6.61
N LEU A 99 26.02 -13.18 -6.26
CA LEU A 99 25.43 -13.40 -4.94
C LEU A 99 25.95 -14.71 -4.35
N GLN A 100 26.36 -14.67 -3.09
CA GLN A 100 26.70 -15.85 -2.29
C GLN A 100 25.79 -15.96 -1.08
N CYS A 101 25.34 -17.18 -0.77
CA CYS A 101 24.68 -17.51 0.48
C CYS A 101 25.34 -18.71 1.16
N SER A 102 25.43 -18.65 2.49
CA SER A 102 26.15 -19.61 3.32
C SER A 102 25.44 -19.80 4.66
N VAL A 103 25.65 -20.95 5.29
CA VAL A 103 25.23 -21.21 6.69
C VAL A 103 26.31 -20.77 7.70
N ASN A 104 27.48 -20.34 7.22
CA ASN A 104 28.60 -19.81 7.99
C ASN A 104 28.92 -18.36 7.56
N SER A 105 29.12 -17.45 8.52
CA SER A 105 29.47 -16.03 8.29
C SER A 105 30.77 -15.83 7.53
N GLU A 106 31.71 -16.77 7.62
CA GLU A 106 33.01 -16.68 6.95
C GLU A 106 32.97 -17.10 5.47
N PHE A 107 31.83 -17.62 4.99
CA PHE A 107 31.65 -18.11 3.62
C PHE A 107 32.70 -19.16 3.19
N THR A 108 33.21 -19.96 4.14
CA THR A 108 34.19 -21.03 3.86
C THR A 108 33.56 -22.24 3.16
N SER A 109 32.24 -22.40 3.26
CA SER A 109 31.46 -23.38 2.52
C SER A 109 30.21 -22.68 1.98
N LEU A 110 30.15 -22.52 0.65
CA LEU A 110 29.04 -21.88 -0.01
C LEU A 110 27.90 -22.87 -0.16
N ALA A 111 26.74 -22.51 0.38
CA ALA A 111 25.54 -23.27 0.15
C ALA A 111 24.95 -22.90 -1.21
N TYR A 112 24.86 -21.61 -1.54
CA TYR A 112 24.36 -21.08 -2.81
C TYR A 112 25.33 -20.06 -3.42
N GLU A 113 25.46 -20.08 -4.73
CA GLU A 113 26.17 -19.06 -5.50
C GLU A 113 25.47 -18.85 -6.84
N CYS A 114 25.35 -17.59 -7.26
CA CYS A 114 24.80 -17.23 -8.56
C CYS A 114 25.55 -16.00 -9.09
N GLY A 115 26.02 -16.09 -10.34
CA GLY A 115 26.68 -15.00 -11.04
C GLY A 115 25.84 -14.47 -12.20
N GLU A 116 26.36 -13.43 -12.87
CA GLU A 116 25.75 -12.81 -14.05
C GLU A 116 24.33 -12.27 -13.83
N ILE A 117 23.99 -11.94 -12.58
CA ILE A 117 22.69 -11.37 -12.24
C ILE A 117 22.65 -9.94 -12.79
N THR A 118 21.70 -9.64 -13.68
CA THR A 118 21.63 -8.35 -14.37
C THR A 118 20.90 -7.26 -13.57
N PHE A 119 20.11 -7.65 -12.58
CA PHE A 119 19.36 -6.74 -11.74
C PHE A 119 19.95 -6.67 -10.32
N ASN A 120 19.61 -5.61 -9.59
CA ASN A 120 19.97 -5.46 -8.17
C ASN A 120 19.04 -6.25 -7.22
N VAL A 121 18.34 -7.24 -7.75
CA VAL A 121 17.44 -8.13 -7.04
C VAL A 121 17.63 -9.56 -7.55
N HIS A 122 17.32 -10.54 -6.72
CA HIS A 122 17.40 -11.95 -7.10
C HIS A 122 16.52 -12.82 -6.22
N THR A 123 15.74 -13.72 -6.84
CA THR A 123 15.07 -14.80 -6.12
C THR A 123 15.62 -16.13 -6.65
N PRO A 124 16.27 -16.95 -5.81
CA PRO A 124 16.78 -18.24 -6.24
C PRO A 124 15.68 -19.16 -6.80
N SER A 125 16.07 -20.01 -7.75
CA SER A 125 15.20 -21.07 -8.31
C SER A 125 15.15 -22.34 -7.46
N ARG A 126 15.88 -22.37 -6.34
CA ARG A 126 16.01 -23.52 -5.44
C ARG A 126 15.64 -23.15 -4.01
N LEU A 127 15.07 -24.09 -3.28
CA LEU A 127 14.67 -23.91 -1.90
C LEU A 127 15.87 -23.85 -0.95
N PHE A 128 15.74 -23.05 0.11
CA PHE A 128 16.72 -22.97 1.19
C PHE A 128 16.09 -23.58 2.46
N PRO A 129 16.75 -24.55 3.12
CA PRO A 129 16.28 -25.09 4.39
C PRO A 129 16.09 -24.03 5.48
N ALA A 130 15.19 -24.31 6.42
CA ALA A 130 15.01 -23.51 7.63
C ALA A 130 16.32 -23.34 8.42
N GLY A 131 16.43 -22.23 9.14
CA GLY A 131 17.61 -21.91 9.95
C GLY A 131 18.28 -20.60 9.56
N LYS A 132 19.46 -20.36 10.13
CA LYS A 132 20.21 -19.11 9.96
C LYS A 132 21.10 -19.15 8.72
N TRP A 133 21.07 -18.06 7.96
CA TRP A 133 21.82 -17.87 6.73
C TRP A 133 22.55 -16.54 6.72
N TYR A 134 23.61 -16.49 5.91
CA TYR A 134 24.41 -15.31 5.62
C TYR A 134 24.46 -15.10 4.12
N TRP A 135 24.43 -13.85 3.67
CA TRP A 135 24.54 -13.50 2.26
C TRP A 135 25.40 -12.26 2.05
N ARG A 136 26.03 -12.20 0.88
CA ARG A 136 26.83 -11.06 0.40
C ARG A 136 26.78 -11.02 -1.11
N PHE A 137 26.99 -9.85 -1.69
CA PHE A 137 27.04 -9.66 -3.14
C PHE A 137 28.27 -8.86 -3.57
N ARG A 138 28.62 -8.93 -4.84
CA ARG A 138 29.60 -8.04 -5.49
C ARG A 138 29.13 -7.72 -6.90
N PHE A 139 29.74 -6.73 -7.54
CA PHE A 139 29.38 -6.34 -8.90
C PHE A 139 30.58 -6.32 -9.84
N THR A 140 30.30 -6.45 -11.13
CA THR A 140 31.24 -6.20 -12.21
C THR A 140 30.75 -4.99 -12.99
N ASP A 141 31.65 -4.04 -13.28
CA ASP A 141 31.34 -2.82 -14.02
C ASP A 141 31.49 -2.99 -15.55
N GLY A 142 31.20 -1.92 -16.29
CA GLY A 142 31.29 -1.91 -17.75
C GLY A 142 32.71 -2.10 -18.31
N ASP A 143 33.75 -1.89 -17.51
CA ASP A 143 35.15 -2.10 -17.88
C ASP A 143 35.62 -3.54 -17.56
N GLY A 144 34.73 -4.38 -16.98
CA GLY A 144 35.01 -5.75 -16.59
C GLY A 144 35.71 -5.88 -15.24
N ALA A 145 35.91 -4.78 -14.50
CA ALA A 145 36.49 -4.81 -13.17
C ALA A 145 35.45 -5.31 -12.16
N THR A 146 35.88 -6.17 -11.23
CA THR A 146 35.00 -6.78 -10.21
C THR A 146 35.30 -6.17 -8.85
N SER A 147 34.24 -5.79 -8.12
CA SER A 147 34.36 -5.20 -6.79
C SER A 147 34.77 -6.19 -5.71
N ALA A 148 35.22 -5.65 -4.57
CA ALA A 148 35.20 -6.40 -3.31
C ALA A 148 33.77 -6.85 -2.96
N TRP A 149 33.65 -7.82 -2.05
CA TRP A 149 32.35 -8.24 -1.53
C TRP A 149 31.72 -7.14 -0.66
N SER A 150 30.39 -7.07 -0.69
CA SER A 150 29.59 -6.28 0.24
C SER A 150 29.80 -6.74 1.67
N GLN A 151 29.32 -5.91 2.62
CA GLN A 151 29.08 -6.36 3.99
C GLN A 151 28.17 -7.60 3.98
N ALA A 152 28.53 -8.59 4.81
CA ALA A 152 27.73 -9.79 5.01
C ALA A 152 26.50 -9.45 5.86
N ARG A 153 25.34 -9.93 5.45
CA ARG A 153 24.07 -9.77 6.16
C ARG A 153 23.51 -11.14 6.50
N SER A 154 22.69 -11.21 7.54
CA SER A 154 22.10 -12.46 8.02
C SER A 154 20.58 -12.42 8.01
N PHE A 155 19.96 -13.59 7.95
CA PHE A 155 18.53 -13.78 8.13
C PHE A 155 18.24 -15.20 8.64
N VAL A 156 17.01 -15.41 9.10
CA VAL A 156 16.51 -16.73 9.52
C VAL A 156 15.32 -17.11 8.64
N ILE A 157 15.35 -18.31 8.08
CA ILE A 157 14.17 -18.91 7.43
C ILE A 157 13.40 -19.67 8.50
N ALA A 158 12.12 -19.32 8.68
CA ALA A 158 11.22 -19.99 9.62
C ALA A 158 11.00 -21.47 9.24
N GLU A 159 10.72 -22.33 10.22
CA GLU A 159 10.48 -23.77 10.00
C GLU A 159 9.29 -24.05 9.06
N ASN A 160 8.28 -23.17 9.07
CA ASN A 160 7.08 -23.25 8.24
C ASN A 160 7.08 -22.22 7.09
N ALA A 161 8.27 -21.78 6.66
CA ALA A 161 8.39 -20.85 5.54
C ALA A 161 7.75 -21.41 4.27
N ARG A 162 6.97 -20.58 3.57
CA ARG A 162 6.28 -20.98 2.33
C ARG A 162 7.24 -21.11 1.17
N GLU A 163 7.09 -22.14 0.37
CA GLU A 163 7.92 -22.37 -0.81
C GLU A 163 7.43 -21.54 -2.00
N MET A 164 8.28 -20.66 -2.52
CA MET A 164 7.97 -19.82 -3.68
C MET A 164 9.23 -19.44 -4.49
N PRO A 165 9.94 -20.42 -5.08
CA PRO A 165 11.09 -20.12 -5.93
C PRO A 165 10.67 -19.38 -7.20
N LEU A 166 11.53 -18.50 -7.70
CA LEU A 166 11.38 -17.93 -9.04
C LEU A 166 12.10 -18.86 -10.03
N PRO A 167 11.40 -19.42 -11.04
CA PRO A 167 12.06 -20.22 -12.07
C PRO A 167 13.20 -19.45 -12.75
N SER A 168 14.18 -20.17 -13.32
CA SER A 168 15.21 -19.51 -14.13
C SER A 168 14.56 -18.75 -15.29
N LYS A 169 15.25 -17.73 -15.83
CA LYS A 169 14.72 -16.96 -16.98
C LYS A 169 14.33 -17.89 -18.12
N THR A 170 15.18 -18.84 -18.47
CA THR A 170 14.91 -19.83 -19.53
C THR A 170 13.67 -20.65 -19.21
N ASP A 171 13.59 -21.28 -18.03
CA ASP A 171 12.43 -22.11 -17.66
C ASP A 171 11.13 -21.31 -17.62
N LEU A 172 11.19 -20.04 -17.19
CA LEU A 172 10.01 -19.17 -17.13
C LEU A 172 9.48 -18.85 -18.53
N ILE A 173 10.38 -18.52 -19.46
CA ILE A 173 10.05 -18.18 -20.84
C ILE A 173 9.51 -19.41 -21.59
N GLU A 174 10.12 -20.58 -21.40
CA GLU A 174 9.68 -21.84 -22.01
C GLU A 174 8.27 -22.30 -21.57
N ARG A 175 7.78 -21.84 -20.40
CA ARG A 175 6.40 -22.13 -19.95
C ARG A 175 5.32 -21.40 -20.75
N ILE A 176 5.68 -20.28 -21.38
CA ILE A 176 4.75 -19.42 -22.13
C ILE A 176 4.52 -20.05 -23.52
N PRO A 177 3.27 -20.26 -23.96
CA PRO A 177 3.00 -20.84 -25.28
C PRO A 177 3.58 -20.01 -26.43
N THR A 178 4.14 -20.69 -27.44
CA THR A 178 4.60 -20.06 -28.68
C THR A 178 3.43 -19.65 -29.58
N ALA A 179 2.30 -20.37 -29.52
CA ALA A 179 1.08 -20.00 -30.26
C ALA A 179 0.17 -19.06 -29.44
N HIS A 180 -0.69 -18.33 -30.14
CA HIS A 180 -1.72 -17.47 -29.56
C HIS A 180 -3.03 -18.23 -29.32
N PRO A 181 -3.84 -17.84 -28.32
CA PRO A 181 -3.63 -16.73 -27.37
C PRO A 181 -2.63 -17.05 -26.25
N ARG A 182 -2.02 -15.99 -25.69
CA ARG A 182 -1.00 -16.08 -24.62
C ARG A 182 -1.42 -15.40 -23.30
N LEU A 183 -2.52 -14.64 -23.30
CA LEU A 183 -3.03 -13.94 -22.12
C LEU A 183 -4.37 -14.57 -21.69
N PHE A 184 -4.50 -14.83 -20.38
CA PHE A 184 -5.68 -15.41 -19.71
C PHE A 184 -6.09 -16.84 -20.11
N VAL A 185 -5.83 -17.26 -21.35
CA VAL A 185 -6.15 -18.58 -21.88
C VAL A 185 -4.97 -19.04 -22.74
N ARG A 186 -4.62 -20.32 -22.66
CA ARG A 186 -3.59 -20.96 -23.51
C ARG A 186 -4.24 -21.56 -24.76
N PRO A 187 -3.50 -21.73 -25.88
CA PRO A 187 -4.06 -22.30 -27.11
C PRO A 187 -4.72 -23.66 -26.91
N GLU A 188 -4.11 -24.53 -26.10
CA GLU A 188 -4.62 -25.87 -25.79
C GLU A 188 -5.90 -25.88 -24.94
N GLN A 189 -6.30 -24.73 -24.36
CA GLN A 189 -7.51 -24.60 -23.54
C GLN A 189 -8.73 -24.14 -24.35
N ILE A 190 -8.56 -23.72 -25.62
CA ILE A 190 -9.63 -23.09 -26.39
C ILE A 190 -10.82 -24.02 -26.64
N SER A 191 -10.57 -25.27 -27.05
CA SER A 191 -11.65 -26.24 -27.31
C SER A 191 -12.51 -26.50 -26.06
N GLU A 192 -11.88 -26.56 -24.88
CA GLU A 192 -12.60 -26.72 -23.62
C GLU A 192 -13.41 -25.46 -23.27
N MET A 193 -12.86 -24.26 -23.49
CA MET A 193 -13.59 -23.01 -23.26
C MET A 193 -14.79 -22.87 -24.20
N GLN A 194 -14.66 -23.26 -25.46
CA GLN A 194 -15.77 -23.31 -26.43
C GLN A 194 -16.87 -24.26 -25.97
N ARG A 195 -16.50 -25.45 -25.48
CA ARG A 195 -17.45 -26.42 -24.92
C ARG A 195 -18.22 -25.82 -23.74
N ARG A 196 -17.49 -25.26 -22.76
CA ARG A 196 -18.10 -24.63 -21.58
C ARG A 196 -18.97 -23.42 -21.91
N ALA A 197 -18.62 -22.64 -22.94
CA ALA A 197 -19.44 -21.54 -23.44
C ALA A 197 -20.83 -21.99 -23.94
N GLN A 198 -20.98 -23.26 -24.32
CA GLN A 198 -22.25 -23.85 -24.74
C GLN A 198 -22.96 -24.63 -23.61
N GLU A 199 -22.28 -24.83 -22.48
CA GLU A 199 -22.77 -25.62 -21.34
C GLU A 199 -22.87 -24.77 -20.07
N ASP A 200 -21.96 -24.96 -19.11
CA ASP A 200 -22.03 -24.39 -17.76
C ASP A 200 -21.74 -22.89 -17.70
N LEU A 201 -21.12 -22.32 -18.74
CA LEU A 201 -20.85 -20.89 -18.87
C LEU A 201 -21.72 -20.21 -19.94
N LYS A 202 -22.82 -20.84 -20.36
CA LYS A 202 -23.68 -20.31 -21.42
C LYS A 202 -24.22 -18.92 -21.12
N ASP A 203 -24.67 -18.64 -19.90
CA ASP A 203 -25.20 -17.32 -19.54
C ASP A 203 -24.12 -16.22 -19.61
N ALA A 204 -22.89 -16.54 -19.21
CA ALA A 204 -21.76 -15.63 -19.33
C ALA A 204 -21.38 -15.39 -20.81
N PHE A 205 -21.44 -16.44 -21.64
CA PHE A 205 -21.22 -16.33 -23.08
C PHE A 205 -22.32 -15.52 -23.78
N ASP A 206 -23.59 -15.73 -23.44
CA ASP A 206 -24.71 -14.95 -23.98
C ASP A 206 -24.59 -13.46 -23.58
N GLY A 207 -24.08 -13.18 -22.38
CA GLY A 207 -23.71 -11.83 -21.95
C GLY A 207 -22.62 -11.19 -22.82
N LEU A 208 -21.58 -11.95 -23.19
CA LEU A 208 -20.54 -11.51 -24.12
C LEU A 208 -21.09 -11.25 -25.52
N VAL A 209 -21.94 -12.15 -26.03
CA VAL A 209 -22.60 -11.99 -27.33
C VAL A 209 -23.43 -10.70 -27.33
N LYS A 210 -24.20 -10.43 -26.27
CA LYS A 210 -24.96 -9.18 -26.13
C LYS A 210 -24.06 -7.95 -26.17
N GLU A 211 -22.95 -7.97 -25.41
CA GLU A 211 -21.98 -6.87 -25.41
C GLU A 211 -21.37 -6.67 -26.82
N CYS A 212 -21.05 -7.75 -27.53
CA CYS A 212 -20.58 -7.71 -28.92
C CYS A 212 -21.61 -7.11 -29.86
N GLU A 213 -22.88 -7.51 -29.78
CA GLU A 213 -23.97 -6.94 -30.59
C GLU A 213 -24.18 -5.44 -30.32
N ASP A 214 -24.01 -4.99 -29.07
CA ASP A 214 -24.07 -3.57 -28.72
C ASP A 214 -22.88 -2.79 -29.32
N ILE A 215 -21.67 -3.36 -29.27
CA ILE A 215 -20.48 -2.79 -29.94
C ILE A 215 -20.65 -2.76 -31.46
N MET A 216 -21.24 -3.80 -32.06
CA MET A 216 -21.47 -3.84 -33.51
C MET A 216 -22.46 -2.76 -33.95
N ARG A 217 -23.49 -2.49 -33.13
CA ARG A 217 -24.52 -1.47 -33.36
C ARG A 217 -24.00 -0.05 -33.19
N GLU A 218 -23.22 0.19 -32.14
CA GLU A 218 -22.60 1.49 -31.86
C GLU A 218 -21.08 1.33 -31.65
N PRO A 219 -20.32 1.22 -32.76
CA PRO A 219 -18.88 0.99 -32.70
C PRO A 219 -18.18 2.14 -31.97
N PRO A 220 -17.14 1.86 -31.16
CA PRO A 220 -16.39 2.91 -30.53
C PRO A 220 -15.67 3.75 -31.59
N PRO A 221 -15.50 5.07 -31.35
CA PRO A 221 -14.65 5.88 -32.21
C PRO A 221 -13.19 5.43 -32.09
N THR A 222 -12.49 5.40 -33.23
CA THR A 222 -11.12 4.90 -33.37
C THR A 222 -10.14 5.95 -33.87
N GLN A 223 -10.57 7.20 -33.99
CA GLN A 223 -9.65 8.31 -34.26
C GLN A 223 -8.76 8.58 -33.05
N GLU A 224 -7.53 9.06 -33.27
CA GLU A 224 -6.64 9.39 -32.16
C GLU A 224 -7.29 10.48 -31.27
N PRO A 225 -7.34 10.30 -29.94
CA PRO A 225 -7.91 11.31 -29.04
C PRO A 225 -7.07 12.60 -29.04
N PRO A 226 -7.64 13.73 -28.61
CA PRO A 226 -6.98 15.03 -28.72
C PRO A 226 -5.79 15.18 -27.77
N LEU A 227 -4.81 15.97 -28.20
CA LEU A 227 -3.76 16.52 -27.34
C LEU A 227 -4.34 17.63 -26.45
N TYR A 228 -3.64 17.97 -25.37
CA TYR A 228 -3.95 19.15 -24.59
C TYR A 228 -3.75 20.43 -25.44
N PRO A 229 -4.71 21.37 -25.41
CA PRO A 229 -4.54 22.69 -26.02
C PRO A 229 -3.35 23.47 -25.45
N GLU A 230 -2.82 24.40 -26.25
CA GLU A 230 -1.77 25.32 -25.79
C GLU A 230 -2.29 26.22 -24.65
N GLY A 231 -1.47 26.42 -23.61
CA GLY A 231 -1.80 27.28 -22.47
C GLY A 231 -2.66 26.62 -21.37
N ILE A 232 -3.01 25.34 -21.50
CA ILE A 232 -3.81 24.65 -20.49
C ILE A 232 -3.14 24.62 -19.12
N GLU A 233 -3.87 25.05 -18.09
CA GLU A 233 -3.35 25.03 -16.72
C GLU A 233 -3.43 23.62 -16.14
N ARG A 234 -2.29 23.11 -15.65
CA ARG A 234 -2.22 21.79 -15.00
C ARG A 234 -3.10 21.79 -13.73
N LEU A 235 -3.85 20.71 -13.51
CA LEU A 235 -4.81 20.56 -12.38
C LEU A 235 -6.06 21.46 -12.43
N SER A 236 -6.27 22.18 -13.55
CA SER A 236 -7.58 22.78 -13.86
C SER A 236 -8.63 21.72 -14.14
N GLU A 237 -9.91 22.13 -14.17
CA GLU A 237 -11.02 21.24 -14.50
C GLU A 237 -10.93 20.79 -15.98
N GLU A 238 -10.59 21.70 -16.90
CA GLU A 238 -10.37 21.40 -18.34
C GLU A 238 -9.25 20.38 -18.56
N TRP A 239 -8.12 20.53 -17.84
CA TRP A 239 -7.03 19.56 -17.90
C TRP A 239 -7.50 18.17 -17.44
N ARG A 240 -8.28 18.11 -16.36
CA ARG A 240 -8.80 16.84 -15.83
C ARG A 240 -9.75 16.17 -16.83
N GLU A 241 -10.58 16.93 -17.52
CA GLU A 241 -11.51 16.41 -18.53
C GLU A 241 -10.78 15.75 -19.68
N ILE A 242 -9.71 16.36 -20.22
CA ILE A 242 -8.92 15.75 -21.29
C ILE A 242 -8.10 14.57 -20.77
N TRP A 243 -7.44 14.74 -19.61
CA TRP A 243 -6.59 13.70 -19.01
C TRP A 243 -7.38 12.41 -18.77
N TRP A 244 -8.55 12.50 -18.13
CA TRP A 244 -9.41 11.35 -17.85
C TRP A 244 -10.26 10.94 -19.05
N GLY A 245 -10.68 11.88 -19.89
CA GLY A 245 -11.43 11.63 -21.12
C GLY A 245 -10.66 10.76 -22.09
N ASN A 246 -9.39 11.08 -22.35
CA ASN A 246 -8.51 10.27 -23.21
C ASN A 246 -8.36 8.84 -22.65
N ARG A 247 -8.30 8.68 -21.33
CA ARG A 247 -8.28 7.37 -20.69
C ARG A 247 -9.55 6.56 -21.00
N VAL A 248 -10.72 7.15 -20.77
CA VAL A 248 -12.01 6.46 -20.99
C VAL A 248 -12.20 6.12 -22.47
N TYR A 249 -11.80 7.04 -23.36
CA TYR A 249 -11.82 6.86 -24.80
C TYR A 249 -10.98 5.65 -25.24
N THR A 250 -9.72 5.59 -24.82
CA THR A 250 -8.81 4.48 -25.12
C THR A 250 -9.37 3.13 -24.63
N ILE A 251 -9.93 3.10 -23.42
CA ILE A 251 -10.55 1.87 -22.88
C ILE A 251 -11.71 1.44 -23.77
N ARG A 252 -12.61 2.37 -24.13
CA ARG A 252 -13.79 2.04 -24.94
C ARG A 252 -13.39 1.42 -26.27
N ALA A 253 -12.40 1.97 -26.96
CA ALA A 253 -11.93 1.44 -28.24
C ALA A 253 -11.29 0.04 -28.11
N LEU A 254 -10.20 -0.07 -27.35
CA LEU A 254 -9.39 -1.29 -27.32
C LEU A 254 -10.02 -2.42 -26.49
N ASN A 255 -10.79 -2.13 -25.44
CA ASN A 255 -11.53 -3.17 -24.73
C ASN A 255 -12.67 -3.75 -25.58
N SER A 256 -13.29 -2.93 -26.45
CA SER A 256 -14.28 -3.43 -27.41
C SER A 256 -13.63 -4.42 -28.40
N ALA A 257 -12.45 -4.09 -28.93
CA ALA A 257 -11.70 -5.01 -29.79
C ALA A 257 -11.35 -6.32 -29.06
N ALA A 258 -10.85 -6.25 -27.83
CA ALA A 258 -10.54 -7.43 -27.03
C ALA A 258 -11.77 -8.30 -26.75
N THR A 259 -12.91 -7.67 -26.44
CA THR A 259 -14.17 -8.38 -26.15
C THR A 259 -14.74 -9.07 -27.38
N LEU A 260 -14.77 -8.38 -28.52
CA LEU A 260 -15.19 -8.95 -29.81
C LEU A 260 -14.31 -10.14 -30.20
N ALA A 261 -12.98 -9.97 -30.15
CA ALA A 261 -12.03 -11.02 -30.51
C ALA A 261 -12.13 -12.25 -29.59
N PHE A 262 -12.21 -12.04 -28.27
CA PHE A 262 -12.35 -13.13 -27.31
C PHE A 262 -13.67 -13.90 -27.51
N THR A 263 -14.77 -13.19 -27.72
CA THR A 263 -16.08 -13.82 -27.94
C THR A 263 -16.10 -14.65 -29.21
N ARG A 264 -15.42 -14.20 -30.28
CA ARG A 264 -15.24 -14.98 -31.50
C ARG A 264 -14.45 -16.27 -31.23
N LEU A 265 -13.37 -16.22 -30.44
CA LEU A 265 -12.59 -17.42 -30.07
C LEU A 265 -13.45 -18.49 -29.36
N LEU A 266 -14.48 -18.08 -28.61
CA LEU A 266 -15.39 -18.99 -27.92
C LEU A 266 -16.51 -19.58 -28.80
N GLY A 267 -16.57 -19.21 -30.08
CA GLY A 267 -17.63 -19.64 -31.00
C GLY A 267 -18.66 -18.55 -31.34
N GLY A 268 -18.35 -17.28 -31.03
CA GLY A 268 -19.11 -16.14 -31.54
C GLY A 268 -18.96 -15.95 -33.05
N LYS A 269 -19.70 -14.99 -33.62
CA LYS A 269 -19.71 -14.72 -35.07
C LYS A 269 -18.33 -14.30 -35.59
N ASP A 270 -17.96 -14.74 -36.78
CA ASP A 270 -16.70 -14.30 -37.44
C ASP A 270 -16.67 -12.79 -37.68
N GLU A 271 -17.83 -12.16 -37.88
CA GLU A 271 -18.00 -10.71 -38.00
C GLU A 271 -17.45 -9.93 -36.79
N TYR A 272 -17.50 -10.53 -35.59
CA TYR A 272 -16.90 -9.94 -34.39
C TYR A 272 -15.38 -9.90 -34.53
N GLY A 273 -14.76 -10.97 -35.05
CA GLY A 273 -13.32 -11.05 -35.30
C GLY A 273 -12.86 -10.01 -36.32
N GLU A 274 -13.59 -9.84 -37.42
CA GLU A 274 -13.27 -8.82 -38.43
C GLU A 274 -13.39 -7.40 -37.88
N ARG A 275 -14.44 -7.10 -37.09
CA ARG A 275 -14.57 -5.79 -36.44
C ARG A 275 -13.49 -5.57 -35.37
N ALA A 276 -13.14 -6.59 -34.60
CA ALA A 276 -12.06 -6.51 -33.63
C ALA A 276 -10.73 -6.17 -34.29
N LYS A 277 -10.43 -6.87 -35.40
CA LYS A 277 -9.26 -6.64 -36.25
C LYS A 277 -9.25 -5.22 -36.79
N GLN A 278 -10.38 -4.72 -37.32
CA GLN A 278 -10.50 -3.35 -37.80
C GLN A 278 -10.14 -2.33 -36.70
N ILE A 279 -10.80 -2.40 -35.54
CA ILE A 279 -10.56 -1.48 -34.42
C ILE A 279 -9.10 -1.55 -33.95
N LEU A 280 -8.55 -2.77 -33.82
CA LEU A 280 -7.16 -2.98 -33.42
C LEU A 280 -6.20 -2.27 -34.37
N LEU A 281 -6.39 -2.42 -35.68
CA LEU A 281 -5.50 -1.85 -36.69
C LEU A 281 -5.63 -0.33 -36.80
N GLU A 282 -6.85 0.21 -36.69
CA GLU A 282 -7.08 1.67 -36.65
C GLU A 282 -6.43 2.29 -35.40
N CYS A 283 -6.55 1.64 -34.23
CA CYS A 283 -5.85 2.10 -33.03
C CYS A 283 -4.33 1.96 -33.14
N ALA A 284 -3.81 0.95 -33.86
CA ALA A 284 -2.38 0.77 -34.08
C ALA A 284 -1.74 1.91 -34.90
N GLU A 285 -2.55 2.72 -35.59
CA GLU A 285 -2.10 3.92 -36.31
C GLU A 285 -1.93 5.15 -35.40
N TRP A 286 -2.43 5.11 -34.15
CA TRP A 286 -2.28 6.21 -33.20
C TRP A 286 -0.81 6.44 -32.89
N ASN A 287 -0.41 7.71 -32.80
CA ASN A 287 0.96 8.07 -32.48
C ASN A 287 1.37 7.46 -31.11
N PRO A 288 2.40 6.59 -31.05
CA PRO A 288 2.80 5.94 -29.80
C PRO A 288 3.29 6.90 -28.71
N LYS A 289 3.64 8.13 -29.09
CA LYS A 289 4.04 9.23 -28.18
C LYS A 289 3.05 10.40 -28.16
N GLY A 290 1.86 10.21 -28.75
CA GLY A 290 0.79 11.21 -28.84
C GLY A 290 -0.08 11.27 -27.59
N ALA A 291 -1.38 11.53 -27.78
CA ALA A 291 -2.33 11.77 -26.69
C ALA A 291 -2.51 10.58 -25.73
N THR A 292 -2.15 9.38 -26.20
CA THR A 292 -2.18 8.12 -25.46
C THR A 292 -0.78 7.56 -25.20
N GLY A 293 0.28 8.35 -25.37
CA GLY A 293 1.65 7.94 -25.01
C GLY A 293 1.81 7.80 -23.51
N TYR A 294 2.61 6.83 -23.05
CA TYR A 294 2.77 6.55 -21.62
C TYR A 294 3.44 7.73 -20.90
N ARG A 295 4.36 8.45 -21.55
CA ARG A 295 4.99 9.65 -20.95
C ARG A 295 4.13 10.92 -21.05
N TYR A 296 3.16 10.95 -21.96
CA TYR A 296 2.28 12.11 -22.17
C TYR A 296 1.06 12.08 -21.24
N ASN A 297 0.34 10.95 -21.25
CA ASN A 297 -0.82 10.68 -20.40
C ASN A 297 -0.81 9.18 -20.03
N ASP A 298 -0.13 8.83 -18.95
CA ASP A 298 0.01 7.45 -18.51
C ASP A 298 -1.33 6.77 -18.17
N GLU A 299 -2.33 7.52 -17.68
CA GLU A 299 -3.69 7.01 -17.45
C GLU A 299 -4.38 6.53 -18.73
N ALA A 300 -4.02 7.10 -19.90
CA ALA A 300 -4.45 6.65 -21.22
C ALA A 300 -3.47 5.67 -21.87
N GLY A 301 -2.16 5.81 -21.64
CA GLY A 301 -1.14 4.92 -22.21
C GLY A 301 -1.13 3.53 -21.59
N MET A 302 -1.37 3.41 -20.28
CA MET A 302 -1.52 2.10 -19.63
C MET A 302 -2.64 1.25 -20.25
N PRO A 303 -3.92 1.69 -20.32
CA PRO A 303 -4.98 0.93 -20.96
C PRO A 303 -4.76 0.67 -22.44
N TYR A 304 -4.09 1.59 -23.15
CA TYR A 304 -3.69 1.31 -24.52
C TYR A 304 -2.84 0.03 -24.57
N ASN A 305 -1.77 -0.01 -23.77
CA ASN A 305 -0.78 -1.07 -23.85
C ASN A 305 -1.34 -2.45 -23.49
N TYR A 306 -2.12 -2.57 -22.40
CA TYR A 306 -2.67 -3.88 -22.02
C TYR A 306 -3.87 -4.29 -22.87
N TYR A 307 -4.78 -3.39 -23.27
CA TYR A 307 -5.92 -3.81 -24.10
C TYR A 307 -5.53 -4.09 -25.55
N LEU A 308 -4.57 -3.35 -26.13
CA LEU A 308 -4.04 -3.70 -27.46
C LEU A 308 -3.40 -5.09 -27.42
N SER A 309 -2.58 -5.39 -26.40
CA SER A 309 -1.96 -6.70 -26.22
C SER A 309 -3.00 -7.83 -26.12
N ARG A 310 -4.11 -7.59 -25.41
CA ARG A 310 -5.23 -8.54 -25.30
C ARG A 310 -5.99 -8.72 -26.62
N ALA A 311 -6.34 -7.63 -27.30
CA ALA A 311 -7.00 -7.71 -28.60
C ALA A 311 -6.12 -8.41 -29.64
N TYR A 312 -4.83 -8.05 -29.72
CA TYR A 312 -3.84 -8.70 -30.59
C TYR A 312 -3.76 -10.19 -30.35
N THR A 313 -3.65 -10.62 -29.08
CA THR A 313 -3.53 -12.04 -28.76
C THR A 313 -4.78 -12.84 -29.10
N PHE A 314 -5.97 -12.24 -28.99
CA PHE A 314 -7.23 -12.92 -29.27
C PHE A 314 -7.61 -12.94 -30.76
N VAL A 315 -7.15 -11.97 -31.56
CA VAL A 315 -7.45 -11.87 -33.01
C VAL A 315 -6.30 -12.35 -33.90
N HIS A 316 -5.21 -12.84 -33.30
CA HIS A 316 -3.95 -13.13 -33.97
C HIS A 316 -4.08 -14.03 -35.21
N ASP A 317 -5.00 -15.00 -35.18
CA ASP A 317 -5.25 -15.95 -36.27
C ASP A 317 -5.86 -15.30 -37.53
N LEU A 318 -6.52 -14.13 -37.40
CA LEU A 318 -7.10 -13.36 -38.51
C LEU A 318 -6.14 -12.31 -39.09
N LEU A 319 -5.01 -12.06 -38.44
CA LEU A 319 -4.02 -11.07 -38.88
C LEU A 319 -3.08 -11.68 -39.92
N SER A 320 -2.92 -10.99 -41.04
CA SER A 320 -1.80 -11.23 -41.96
C SER A 320 -0.48 -10.77 -41.33
N GLU A 321 0.64 -11.24 -41.88
CA GLU A 321 1.96 -10.87 -41.35
C GLU A 321 2.23 -9.35 -41.41
N ALA A 322 1.75 -8.67 -42.46
CA ALA A 322 1.86 -7.21 -42.56
C ALA A 322 1.04 -6.48 -41.49
N GLU A 323 -0.13 -7.00 -41.13
CA GLU A 323 -0.98 -6.46 -40.06
C GLU A 323 -0.38 -6.72 -38.68
N ARG A 324 0.24 -7.89 -38.47
CA ARG A 324 1.02 -8.19 -37.26
C ARG A 324 2.20 -7.23 -37.11
N GLU A 325 2.91 -6.94 -38.20
CA GLU A 325 4.02 -5.99 -38.18
C GLU A 325 3.59 -4.59 -37.75
N LYS A 326 2.42 -4.10 -38.19
CA LYS A 326 1.87 -2.81 -37.70
C LYS A 326 1.72 -2.81 -36.17
N CYS A 327 1.18 -3.88 -35.61
CA CYS A 327 1.00 -4.03 -34.17
C CYS A 327 2.36 -4.13 -33.45
N ARG A 328 3.32 -4.89 -33.98
CA ARG A 328 4.67 -5.00 -33.42
C ARG A 328 5.39 -3.66 -33.43
N ALA A 329 5.31 -2.89 -34.52
CA ALA A 329 5.98 -1.61 -34.64
C ALA A 329 5.51 -0.59 -33.59
N VAL A 330 4.19 -0.43 -33.41
CA VAL A 330 3.65 0.50 -32.41
C VAL A 330 3.93 0.02 -30.98
N MET A 331 3.85 -1.29 -30.73
CA MET A 331 4.07 -1.87 -29.40
C MET A 331 5.55 -1.94 -29.01
N ALA A 332 6.47 -2.02 -29.98
CA ALA A 332 7.90 -1.91 -29.71
C ALA A 332 8.25 -0.54 -29.11
N VAL A 333 7.71 0.55 -29.69
CA VAL A 333 7.93 1.91 -29.17
C VAL A 333 7.32 2.09 -27.78
N ARG A 334 6.08 1.62 -27.59
CA ARG A 334 5.36 1.78 -26.32
C ARG A 334 5.94 0.92 -25.20
N GLY A 335 6.30 -0.33 -25.50
CA GLY A 335 6.95 -1.24 -24.55
C GLY A 335 8.32 -0.71 -24.11
N GLU A 336 9.12 -0.20 -25.06
CA GLU A 336 10.42 0.39 -24.74
C GLU A 336 10.29 1.68 -23.91
N GLU A 337 9.32 2.54 -24.22
CA GLU A 337 9.06 3.74 -23.41
C GLU A 337 8.70 3.40 -21.96
N MET A 338 7.89 2.35 -21.75
CA MET A 338 7.58 1.83 -20.41
C MET A 338 8.81 1.23 -19.73
N TYR A 339 9.54 0.36 -20.43
CA TYR A 339 10.71 -0.33 -19.88
C TYR A 339 11.80 0.66 -19.47
N THR A 340 12.14 1.62 -20.33
CA THR A 340 13.11 2.68 -20.00
C THR A 340 12.67 3.53 -18.80
N HIS A 341 11.36 3.75 -18.62
CA HIS A 341 10.87 4.49 -17.45
C HIS A 341 10.92 3.67 -16.15
N LEU A 342 10.67 2.37 -16.23
CA LEU A 342 10.51 1.48 -15.08
C LEU A 342 11.81 0.79 -14.66
N CYS A 343 12.56 0.25 -15.61
CA CYS A 343 13.75 -0.55 -15.36
C CYS A 343 15.03 0.30 -15.44
N PRO A 344 16.01 0.10 -14.53
CA PRO A 344 15.95 -0.73 -13.31
C PRO A 344 15.34 0.01 -12.12
N ARG A 345 14.97 1.29 -12.27
CA ARG A 345 14.55 2.20 -11.18
C ARG A 345 13.54 1.56 -10.22
N HIS A 346 12.51 0.91 -10.74
CA HIS A 346 11.40 0.36 -9.96
C HIS A 346 11.83 -0.78 -9.02
N LEU A 347 12.96 -1.44 -9.30
CA LEU A 347 13.52 -2.49 -8.43
C LEU A 347 14.17 -1.94 -7.15
N TRP A 348 14.42 -0.63 -7.07
CA TRP A 348 14.97 0.04 -5.89
C TRP A 348 14.12 1.21 -5.39
N ASN A 349 13.36 1.88 -6.25
CA ASN A 349 12.49 3.02 -5.91
C ASN A 349 11.02 2.73 -6.31
N PRO A 350 10.34 1.80 -5.62
CA PRO A 350 9.06 1.28 -6.09
C PRO A 350 7.83 2.09 -5.66
N TYR A 351 7.98 3.05 -4.75
CA TYR A 351 6.86 3.78 -4.15
C TYR A 351 6.21 4.83 -5.08
N ALA A 352 6.66 4.94 -6.33
CA ALA A 352 5.98 5.76 -7.32
C ALA A 352 4.65 5.10 -7.72
N SER A 353 3.54 5.69 -7.30
CA SER A 353 2.18 5.14 -7.45
C SER A 353 1.90 4.60 -8.85
N HIS A 354 2.10 5.39 -9.90
CA HIS A 354 1.80 4.97 -11.28
C HIS A 354 2.75 3.87 -11.77
N SER A 355 4.04 3.95 -11.45
CA SER A 355 5.01 2.90 -11.78
C SER A 355 4.68 1.56 -11.11
N ASN A 356 4.18 1.60 -9.87
CA ASN A 356 3.81 0.44 -9.08
C ASN A 356 2.55 -0.32 -9.60
N ARG A 357 1.86 0.22 -10.60
CA ARG A 357 0.83 -0.47 -11.38
C ARG A 357 1.19 -0.68 -12.85
N ALA A 358 2.24 -0.03 -13.36
CA ALA A 358 2.59 -0.08 -14.78
C ALA A 358 3.39 -1.32 -15.18
N TRP A 359 4.21 -1.86 -14.26
CA TRP A 359 5.11 -2.98 -14.55
C TRP A 359 4.39 -4.25 -15.03
N HIS A 360 3.20 -4.55 -14.50
CA HIS A 360 2.46 -5.74 -14.92
C HIS A 360 1.76 -5.54 -16.27
N PHE A 361 1.47 -4.30 -16.67
CA PHE A 361 1.02 -4.02 -18.05
C PHE A 361 2.15 -4.21 -19.05
N LEU A 362 3.38 -3.79 -18.70
CA LEU A 362 4.57 -4.12 -19.49
C LEU A 362 4.78 -5.65 -19.56
N GLY A 363 4.48 -6.37 -18.48
CA GLY A 363 4.46 -7.83 -18.47
C GLY A 363 3.46 -8.42 -19.48
N GLU A 364 2.23 -7.89 -19.55
CA GLU A 364 1.24 -8.32 -20.56
C GLU A 364 1.72 -8.03 -22.00
N VAL A 365 2.36 -6.88 -22.23
CA VAL A 365 2.99 -6.57 -23.54
C VAL A 365 4.09 -7.59 -23.86
N GLY A 366 4.98 -7.87 -22.91
CA GLY A 366 6.06 -8.84 -23.07
C GLY A 366 5.56 -10.24 -23.40
N ILE A 367 4.49 -10.71 -22.75
CA ILE A 367 3.89 -12.02 -23.02
C ILE A 367 3.23 -12.03 -24.40
N ALA A 368 2.45 -10.99 -24.73
CA ALA A 368 1.73 -10.94 -26.01
C ALA A 368 2.68 -10.96 -27.21
N PHE A 369 3.83 -10.29 -27.12
CA PHE A 369 4.79 -10.15 -28.21
C PHE A 369 6.09 -10.95 -28.01
N LEU A 370 6.06 -11.98 -27.16
CA LEU A 370 7.21 -12.83 -26.90
C LEU A 370 7.69 -13.50 -28.21
N HIS A 371 8.99 -13.45 -28.48
CA HIS A 371 9.63 -13.89 -29.73
C HIS A 371 9.27 -13.10 -31.01
N GLU A 372 8.39 -12.09 -30.89
CA GLU A 372 7.97 -11.23 -32.00
C GLU A 372 8.59 -9.83 -31.91
N ILE A 373 8.81 -9.33 -30.69
CA ILE A 373 9.58 -8.12 -30.42
C ILE A 373 10.87 -8.52 -29.69
N PRO A 374 12.07 -8.14 -30.17
CA PRO A 374 13.34 -8.57 -29.57
C PRO A 374 13.48 -8.28 -28.06
N ALA A 375 12.92 -7.17 -27.59
CA ALA A 375 12.99 -6.77 -26.18
C ALA A 375 11.94 -7.44 -25.27
N ALA A 376 10.94 -8.15 -25.84
CA ALA A 376 9.81 -8.69 -25.08
C ALA A 376 10.22 -9.66 -23.97
N GLU A 377 11.21 -10.51 -24.22
CA GLU A 377 11.73 -11.46 -23.22
C GLU A 377 12.28 -10.73 -21.98
N GLN A 378 12.99 -9.61 -22.19
CA GLN A 378 13.52 -8.78 -21.12
C GLN A 378 12.39 -8.11 -20.31
N TRP A 379 11.30 -7.71 -20.97
CA TRP A 379 10.13 -7.14 -20.31
C TRP A 379 9.40 -8.15 -19.42
N VAL A 380 9.23 -9.39 -19.90
CA VAL A 380 8.67 -10.50 -19.10
C VAL A 380 9.56 -10.79 -17.89
N TRP A 381 10.87 -10.90 -18.10
CA TRP A 381 11.82 -11.17 -17.03
C TRP A 381 11.84 -10.06 -15.97
N PHE A 382 11.78 -8.79 -16.40
CA PHE A 382 11.65 -7.66 -15.50
C PHE A 382 10.36 -7.70 -14.67
N ALA A 383 9.21 -7.94 -15.31
CA ALA A 383 7.93 -8.02 -14.61
C ALA A 383 7.90 -9.16 -13.57
N ALA A 384 8.48 -10.33 -13.90
CA ALA A 384 8.61 -11.44 -12.96
C ALA A 384 9.49 -11.08 -11.74
N ASN A 385 10.60 -10.35 -11.95
CA ASN A 385 11.47 -9.89 -10.87
C ASN A 385 10.81 -8.82 -9.99
N VAL A 386 10.01 -7.92 -10.57
CA VAL A 386 9.21 -6.97 -9.78
C VAL A 386 8.21 -7.72 -8.91
N PHE A 387 7.46 -8.68 -9.46
CA PHE A 387 6.52 -9.49 -8.68
C PHE A 387 7.20 -10.25 -7.54
N ALA A 388 8.34 -10.92 -7.82
CA ALA A 388 9.03 -11.71 -6.82
C ALA A 388 9.63 -10.84 -5.71
N ASN A 389 10.41 -9.81 -6.07
CA ASN A 389 11.31 -9.14 -5.12
C ASN A 389 10.79 -7.83 -4.52
N VAL A 390 9.74 -7.25 -5.11
CA VAL A 390 9.31 -5.87 -4.78
C VAL A 390 7.82 -5.81 -4.49
N TYR A 391 6.97 -6.40 -5.33
CA TYR A 391 5.53 -6.21 -5.23
C TYR A 391 4.86 -7.17 -4.23
N PRO A 392 3.89 -6.71 -3.43
CA PRO A 392 3.48 -5.32 -3.23
C PRO A 392 4.34 -4.58 -2.20
N VAL A 393 4.45 -3.26 -2.35
CA VAL A 393 5.30 -2.42 -1.49
C VAL A 393 4.57 -1.65 -0.39
N TRP A 394 3.24 -1.55 -0.49
CA TRP A 394 2.41 -0.83 0.47
C TRP A 394 1.75 -1.77 1.48
N SER A 395 2.38 -2.90 1.74
CA SER A 395 1.77 -4.03 2.43
C SER A 395 2.72 -4.66 3.44
N ASP A 396 2.17 -5.61 4.19
CA ASP A 396 2.89 -6.53 5.06
C ASP A 396 2.51 -7.98 4.77
N ASP A 397 3.16 -8.93 5.43
CA ASP A 397 2.83 -10.35 5.28
C ASP A 397 1.52 -10.73 6.02
N ASP A 398 0.97 -9.84 6.87
CA ASP A 398 -0.30 -10.01 7.58
C ASP A 398 -1.53 -9.71 6.71
N GLY A 399 -1.33 -9.16 5.50
CA GLY A 399 -2.37 -8.87 4.51
C GLY A 399 -2.84 -7.40 4.49
N GLY A 400 -2.23 -6.52 5.28
CA GLY A 400 -2.63 -5.12 5.40
C GLY A 400 -2.22 -4.26 4.21
N TRP A 401 -2.89 -3.11 4.03
CA TRP A 401 -2.53 -2.10 3.02
C TRP A 401 -2.41 -0.67 3.60
N HIS A 402 -1.23 -0.07 3.48
CA HIS A 402 -0.90 1.25 4.02
C HIS A 402 -1.69 2.40 3.37
N GLU A 403 -1.88 2.37 2.05
CA GLU A 403 -2.52 3.48 1.30
C GLU A 403 -4.03 3.61 1.57
N GLY A 404 -4.61 2.70 2.37
CA GLY A 404 -6.04 2.65 2.70
C GLY A 404 -6.91 1.93 1.66
N MET A 405 -8.16 1.69 2.03
CA MET A 405 -9.08 0.81 1.31
C MET A 405 -9.36 1.24 -0.15
N SER A 406 -9.48 2.55 -0.41
CA SER A 406 -9.72 3.04 -1.78
C SER A 406 -8.57 2.69 -2.73
N TYR A 407 -7.34 2.84 -2.25
CA TYR A 407 -6.14 2.54 -3.02
C TYR A 407 -5.88 1.05 -3.08
N TRP A 408 -6.14 0.30 -2.01
CA TRP A 408 -6.13 -1.16 -2.04
C TRP A 408 -7.05 -1.70 -3.14
N ARG A 409 -8.33 -1.26 -3.20
CA ARG A 409 -9.26 -1.67 -4.27
C ARG A 409 -8.70 -1.35 -5.65
N SER A 410 -8.19 -0.13 -5.83
CA SER A 410 -7.67 0.36 -7.10
C SER A 410 -6.47 -0.48 -7.58
N TYR A 411 -5.49 -0.72 -6.73
CA TYR A 411 -4.27 -1.46 -7.06
C TYR A 411 -4.55 -2.93 -7.28
N ILE A 412 -5.20 -3.55 -6.29
CA ILE A 412 -5.37 -4.99 -6.28
C ILE A 412 -6.33 -5.43 -7.38
N ASN A 413 -7.35 -4.65 -7.72
CA ASN A 413 -8.21 -4.96 -8.87
C ASN A 413 -7.43 -5.11 -10.17
N ARG A 414 -6.48 -4.21 -10.45
CA ARG A 414 -5.66 -4.31 -11.67
C ARG A 414 -4.63 -5.43 -11.58
N PHE A 415 -4.07 -5.67 -10.39
CA PHE A 415 -3.16 -6.77 -10.15
C PHE A 415 -3.84 -8.14 -10.36
N THR A 416 -5.13 -8.30 -10.04
CA THR A 416 -5.80 -9.59 -10.21
C THR A 416 -5.77 -10.09 -11.65
N TRP A 417 -5.77 -9.19 -12.65
CA TRP A 417 -5.60 -9.58 -14.05
C TRP A 417 -4.22 -10.17 -14.31
N TRP A 418 -3.19 -9.56 -13.73
CA TRP A 418 -1.83 -10.08 -13.80
C TRP A 418 -1.69 -11.41 -13.07
N ALA A 419 -2.36 -11.58 -11.92
CA ALA A 419 -2.40 -12.87 -11.22
C ALA A 419 -3.01 -13.97 -12.09
N ASP A 420 -4.09 -13.68 -12.81
CA ASP A 420 -4.70 -14.60 -13.77
C ASP A 420 -3.72 -14.94 -14.91
N VAL A 421 -3.08 -13.92 -15.50
CA VAL A 421 -2.10 -14.09 -16.58
C VAL A 421 -0.87 -14.87 -16.11
N MET A 422 -0.28 -14.58 -14.96
CA MET A 422 0.86 -15.31 -14.42
C MET A 422 0.54 -16.78 -14.18
N ARG A 423 -0.64 -17.07 -13.62
CA ARG A 423 -1.06 -18.44 -13.36
C ARG A 423 -1.14 -19.24 -14.66
N VAL A 424 -1.72 -18.64 -15.69
CA VAL A 424 -1.98 -19.32 -16.98
C VAL A 424 -0.72 -19.38 -17.86
N ALA A 425 0.00 -18.27 -18.02
CA ALA A 425 1.15 -18.17 -18.90
C ALA A 425 2.43 -18.74 -18.29
N MET A 426 2.64 -18.55 -16.97
CA MET A 426 3.92 -18.85 -16.30
C MET A 426 3.83 -19.99 -15.27
N GLY A 427 2.62 -20.45 -14.94
CA GLY A 427 2.41 -21.43 -13.87
C GLY A 427 2.77 -20.88 -12.49
N ILE A 428 2.65 -19.56 -12.26
CA ILE A 428 2.94 -18.91 -10.98
C ILE A 428 1.63 -18.50 -10.32
N ASN A 429 1.37 -19.01 -9.12
CA ASN A 429 0.20 -18.61 -8.34
C ASN A 429 0.55 -17.45 -7.39
N ALA A 430 -0.08 -16.28 -7.61
CA ALA A 430 0.15 -15.12 -6.76
C ALA A 430 -0.21 -15.34 -5.29
N PHE A 431 -1.21 -16.18 -5.01
CA PHE A 431 -1.76 -16.41 -3.67
C PHE A 431 -0.89 -17.30 -2.77
N ASP A 432 0.19 -17.87 -3.30
CA ASP A 432 1.17 -18.59 -2.50
C ASP A 432 2.06 -17.62 -1.70
N LYS A 433 2.23 -16.39 -2.21
CA LYS A 433 3.00 -15.34 -1.55
C LYS A 433 2.36 -14.92 -0.22
N PRO A 434 3.13 -14.71 0.86
CA PRO A 434 2.61 -14.40 2.20
C PRO A 434 1.51 -13.32 2.23
N TYR A 435 1.76 -12.12 1.67
CA TYR A 435 0.74 -11.07 1.59
C TYR A 435 -0.57 -11.53 0.92
N PHE A 436 -0.50 -12.09 -0.30
CA PHE A 436 -1.71 -12.47 -1.05
C PHE A 436 -2.47 -13.61 -0.39
N SER A 437 -1.80 -14.43 0.40
CA SER A 437 -2.46 -15.48 1.19
C SER A 437 -3.28 -14.94 2.37
N GLN A 438 -3.05 -13.69 2.77
CA GLN A 438 -3.73 -13.02 3.89
C GLN A 438 -4.62 -11.85 3.44
N ILE A 439 -4.55 -11.45 2.16
CA ILE A 439 -5.12 -10.21 1.63
C ILE A 439 -6.62 -10.01 1.90
N GLY A 440 -7.41 -11.09 1.91
CA GLY A 440 -8.84 -11.01 2.15
C GLY A 440 -9.21 -10.69 3.61
N TYR A 441 -8.28 -10.85 4.56
CA TYR A 441 -8.55 -10.50 5.95
C TYR A 441 -8.57 -8.99 6.18
N TYR A 442 -7.86 -8.18 5.40
CA TYR A 442 -7.91 -6.73 5.54
C TYR A 442 -9.34 -6.16 5.42
N PRO A 443 -10.09 -6.38 4.31
CA PRO A 443 -11.48 -5.93 4.22
C PRO A 443 -12.43 -6.66 5.18
N MET A 444 -12.18 -7.91 5.55
CA MET A 444 -13.04 -8.62 6.52
C MET A 444 -13.02 -7.98 7.90
N TYR A 445 -11.83 -7.59 8.38
CA TYR A 445 -11.65 -7.00 9.71
C TYR A 445 -11.93 -5.51 9.76
N LEU A 446 -11.72 -4.78 8.64
CA LEU A 446 -11.94 -3.33 8.54
C LEU A 446 -13.36 -2.95 8.07
N GLN A 447 -13.99 -3.81 7.27
CA GLN A 447 -15.33 -3.58 6.76
C GLN A 447 -16.18 -4.86 6.88
N PRO A 448 -16.48 -5.35 8.10
CA PRO A 448 -17.48 -6.39 8.30
C PRO A 448 -18.79 -6.13 7.52
N PRO A 449 -19.59 -7.16 7.20
CA PRO A 449 -20.78 -6.97 6.37
C PRO A 449 -21.73 -5.89 6.89
N GLY A 450 -22.07 -4.93 6.03
CA GLY A 450 -22.90 -3.76 6.36
C GLY A 450 -22.13 -2.50 6.80
N THR A 451 -20.81 -2.54 7.00
CA THR A 451 -20.01 -1.36 7.40
C THR A 451 -20.08 -0.21 6.38
N GLN A 452 -20.25 1.02 6.90
CA GLN A 452 -20.10 2.27 6.17
C GLN A 452 -18.78 2.97 6.58
N GLY A 453 -18.03 3.46 5.59
CA GLY A 453 -16.67 3.98 5.78
C GLY A 453 -15.59 2.94 5.47
N GLY A 454 -14.42 3.40 5.03
CA GLY A 454 -13.28 2.55 4.65
C GLY A 454 -12.04 2.71 5.51
N GLY A 455 -12.18 3.21 6.75
CA GLY A 455 -11.05 3.41 7.66
C GLY A 455 -10.13 4.57 7.27
N PHE A 456 -8.83 4.38 7.55
CA PHE A 456 -7.75 5.31 7.19
C PHE A 456 -7.40 5.27 5.70
N GLY A 457 -6.77 6.34 5.24
CA GLY A 457 -6.27 6.54 3.90
C GLY A 457 -7.18 7.43 3.05
N ASP A 458 -6.67 7.87 1.91
CA ASP A 458 -7.37 8.79 1.02
C ASP A 458 -8.64 8.18 0.40
N LEU A 459 -9.66 9.02 0.14
CA LEU A 459 -10.96 8.65 -0.46
C LEU A 459 -11.82 7.60 0.27
N THR A 460 -11.51 7.23 1.51
CA THR A 460 -12.21 6.14 2.21
C THR A 460 -13.57 6.49 2.81
N ALA A 461 -13.86 7.77 3.06
CA ALA A 461 -15.04 8.21 3.82
C ALA A 461 -16.40 7.77 3.23
N ARG A 462 -16.49 7.53 1.92
CA ARG A 462 -17.72 7.14 1.21
C ARG A 462 -17.74 5.67 0.78
N LEU A 463 -16.75 4.88 1.19
CA LEU A 463 -16.73 3.45 0.87
C LEU A 463 -17.70 2.68 1.79
N ASN A 464 -18.03 1.46 1.39
CA ASN A 464 -18.82 0.51 2.16
C ASN A 464 -18.31 -0.91 1.90
N SER A 465 -18.68 -1.85 2.77
CA SER A 465 -18.28 -3.26 2.68
C SER A 465 -18.70 -3.95 1.37
N GLN A 466 -19.91 -3.66 0.85
CA GLN A 466 -20.39 -4.20 -0.44
C GLN A 466 -19.38 -3.99 -1.59
N GLY A 467 -18.74 -2.82 -1.63
CA GLY A 467 -17.78 -2.50 -2.68
C GLY A 467 -16.50 -3.37 -2.70
N ASN A 468 -16.28 -4.23 -1.70
CA ASN A 468 -15.18 -5.22 -1.69
C ASN A 468 -15.56 -6.54 -2.37
N CYS A 469 -16.86 -6.82 -2.53
CA CYS A 469 -17.34 -8.16 -2.84
C CYS A 469 -16.79 -8.74 -4.14
N ARG A 470 -16.65 -7.92 -5.19
CA ARG A 470 -16.04 -8.35 -6.46
C ARG A 470 -14.58 -8.78 -6.29
N LEU A 471 -13.80 -8.10 -5.45
CA LEU A 471 -12.42 -8.50 -5.19
C LEU A 471 -12.36 -9.74 -4.29
N MET A 472 -13.20 -9.77 -3.26
CA MET A 472 -13.28 -10.90 -2.34
C MET A 472 -13.70 -12.19 -3.04
N SER A 473 -14.59 -12.15 -4.05
CA SER A 473 -14.97 -13.32 -4.83
C SER A 473 -13.78 -13.88 -5.62
N ILE A 474 -12.95 -13.00 -6.19
CA ILE A 474 -11.72 -13.41 -6.89
C ILE A 474 -10.77 -14.08 -5.90
N PHE A 475 -10.54 -13.47 -4.74
CA PHE A 475 -9.61 -14.03 -3.75
C PHE A 475 -10.11 -15.35 -3.18
N ALA A 476 -11.41 -15.44 -2.86
CA ALA A 476 -12.04 -16.66 -2.36
C ALA A 476 -11.80 -17.82 -3.33
N ALA A 477 -12.13 -17.63 -4.62
CA ALA A 477 -11.93 -18.64 -5.65
C ALA A 477 -10.44 -18.98 -5.87
N GLN A 478 -9.58 -17.97 -5.96
CA GLN A 478 -8.17 -18.18 -6.28
C GLN A 478 -7.34 -18.78 -5.15
N ALA A 479 -7.65 -18.45 -3.90
CA ALA A 479 -7.00 -18.99 -2.71
C ALA A 479 -7.77 -20.17 -2.08
N LYS A 480 -8.95 -20.50 -2.60
CA LYS A 480 -9.88 -21.50 -2.05
C LYS A 480 -10.21 -21.26 -0.58
N ASN A 481 -10.40 -19.99 -0.20
CA ASN A 481 -10.60 -19.59 1.20
C ASN A 481 -12.11 -19.52 1.56
N PRO A 482 -12.60 -20.37 2.48
CA PRO A 482 -14.02 -20.45 2.80
C PRO A 482 -14.54 -19.26 3.61
N TYR A 483 -13.70 -18.56 4.37
CA TYR A 483 -14.09 -17.35 5.11
C TYR A 483 -14.30 -16.18 4.17
N TRP A 484 -13.46 -16.07 3.15
CA TRP A 484 -13.58 -15.03 2.13
C TRP A 484 -14.82 -15.25 1.27
N GLN A 485 -15.15 -16.51 0.98
CA GLN A 485 -16.41 -16.85 0.33
C GLN A 485 -17.62 -16.51 1.23
N TRP A 486 -17.56 -16.77 2.53
CA TRP A 486 -18.64 -16.36 3.45
C TRP A 486 -18.85 -14.85 3.45
N TYR A 487 -17.78 -14.05 3.37
CA TYR A 487 -17.90 -12.60 3.27
C TYR A 487 -18.68 -12.20 2.02
N VAL A 488 -18.40 -12.83 0.88
CA VAL A 488 -19.09 -12.63 -0.40
C VAL A 488 -20.57 -13.00 -0.26
N ASP A 489 -20.86 -14.22 0.19
CA ASP A 489 -22.23 -14.76 0.27
C ASP A 489 -23.12 -13.94 1.23
N THR A 490 -22.55 -13.44 2.33
CA THR A 490 -23.31 -12.67 3.35
C THR A 490 -23.74 -11.29 2.84
N HIS A 491 -23.11 -10.76 1.79
CA HIS A 491 -23.52 -9.52 1.13
C HIS A 491 -24.64 -9.72 0.08
N GLY A 492 -25.09 -10.96 -0.11
CA GLY A 492 -26.15 -11.31 -1.05
C GLY A 492 -25.65 -11.41 -2.49
N GLU A 493 -26.59 -11.32 -3.44
CA GLU A 493 -26.27 -11.42 -4.86
C GLU A 493 -25.34 -10.28 -5.30
N ILE A 494 -24.18 -10.68 -5.82
CA ILE A 494 -23.21 -9.78 -6.42
C ILE A 494 -23.33 -9.94 -7.92
N SER A 495 -23.51 -8.83 -8.63
CA SER A 495 -23.47 -8.87 -10.09
C SER A 495 -22.14 -9.48 -10.53
N PRO A 496 -22.16 -10.57 -11.31
CA PRO A 496 -20.94 -11.20 -11.76
C PRO A 496 -20.08 -10.19 -12.52
N GLU A 497 -18.78 -10.42 -12.51
CA GLU A 497 -17.92 -9.66 -13.41
C GLU A 497 -18.37 -9.92 -14.85
N GLY A 498 -18.62 -8.85 -15.61
CA GLY A 498 -18.98 -8.93 -17.02
C GLY A 498 -17.74 -9.04 -17.92
N GLY A 499 -17.98 -9.14 -19.22
CA GLY A 499 -16.92 -9.23 -20.21
C GLY A 499 -16.10 -10.52 -20.10
N TYR A 500 -15.01 -10.58 -20.85
CA TYR A 500 -14.24 -11.82 -21.02
C TYR A 500 -13.53 -12.24 -19.72
N ILE A 501 -13.10 -11.29 -18.89
CA ILE A 501 -12.54 -11.57 -17.55
C ILE A 501 -13.59 -12.28 -16.66
N GLY A 502 -14.84 -11.83 -16.74
CA GLY A 502 -15.97 -12.45 -16.09
C GLY A 502 -16.18 -13.90 -16.49
N PHE A 503 -16.18 -14.16 -17.80
CA PHE A 503 -16.26 -15.51 -18.36
C PHE A 503 -15.11 -16.41 -17.86
N ILE A 504 -13.86 -15.93 -17.92
CA ILE A 504 -12.67 -16.65 -17.45
C ILE A 504 -12.77 -16.98 -15.96
N ARG A 505 -13.29 -16.06 -15.14
CA ARG A 505 -13.40 -16.26 -13.69
C ARG A 505 -14.62 -17.08 -13.28
N GLY A 506 -15.70 -17.04 -14.04
CA GLY A 506 -16.84 -17.97 -13.90
C GLY A 506 -16.42 -19.42 -14.11
N ALA A 507 -15.31 -19.63 -14.82
CA ALA A 507 -14.72 -20.94 -15.04
C ALA A 507 -14.08 -21.57 -13.77
N LEU A 508 -13.85 -20.77 -12.72
CA LEU A 508 -13.19 -21.21 -11.48
C LEU A 508 -14.13 -22.08 -10.62
N PRO A 509 -13.59 -23.07 -9.88
CA PRO A 509 -14.40 -23.94 -9.06
C PRO A 509 -15.08 -23.16 -7.92
N PRO A 510 -16.32 -23.55 -7.54
CA PRO A 510 -17.00 -22.94 -6.41
C PRO A 510 -16.25 -23.24 -5.10
N VAL A 511 -16.36 -22.31 -4.15
CA VAL A 511 -15.82 -22.45 -2.79
C VAL A 511 -17.00 -22.55 -1.83
N ALA A 512 -16.94 -23.46 -0.86
CA ALA A 512 -17.96 -23.53 0.17
C ALA A 512 -17.71 -22.42 1.21
N SER A 513 -18.74 -21.65 1.57
CA SER A 513 -18.61 -20.62 2.60
C SER A 513 -18.54 -21.21 4.02
N LYS A 514 -17.74 -20.55 4.88
CA LYS A 514 -17.65 -20.82 6.32
C LYS A 514 -17.71 -19.50 7.11
N PRO A 515 -18.69 -19.31 8.01
CA PRO A 515 -18.73 -18.14 8.90
C PRO A 515 -17.48 -18.02 9.79
N PRO A 516 -16.98 -16.80 10.08
CA PRO A 516 -15.77 -16.58 10.85
C PRO A 516 -16.02 -16.65 12.37
N THR A 517 -16.75 -17.67 12.83
CA THR A 517 -17.09 -17.83 14.26
C THR A 517 -15.95 -18.39 15.10
N ASP A 518 -14.96 -19.00 14.45
CA ASP A 518 -13.75 -19.56 15.06
C ASP A 518 -12.51 -18.69 14.82
N LEU A 519 -12.67 -17.53 14.19
CA LEU A 519 -11.61 -16.51 14.08
C LEU A 519 -11.70 -15.54 15.27
N PRO A 520 -10.56 -15.05 15.79
CA PRO A 520 -10.56 -13.88 16.67
C PRO A 520 -11.32 -12.73 15.99
N SER A 521 -12.16 -12.01 16.74
CA SER A 521 -12.91 -10.89 16.18
C SER A 521 -12.01 -9.70 15.82
N SER A 522 -10.79 -9.67 16.35
CA SER A 522 -9.85 -8.56 16.18
C SER A 522 -8.53 -9.03 15.62
N ARG A 523 -7.84 -8.14 14.90
CA ARG A 523 -6.58 -8.45 14.21
C ARG A 523 -5.68 -7.22 14.15
N CYS A 524 -4.38 -7.45 14.30
CA CYS A 524 -3.34 -6.47 14.03
C CYS A 524 -2.65 -6.81 12.70
N PHE A 525 -2.39 -5.79 11.90
CA PHE A 525 -1.56 -5.82 10.70
C PHE A 525 -0.28 -5.05 11.03
N HIS A 526 0.74 -5.77 11.51
CA HIS A 526 1.87 -5.15 12.21
C HIS A 526 2.73 -4.33 11.25
N GLY A 527 2.96 -4.83 10.04
CA GLY A 527 3.87 -4.16 9.11
C GLY A 527 3.29 -2.85 8.57
N ILE A 528 1.97 -2.73 8.44
CA ILE A 528 1.32 -1.43 8.14
C ILE A 528 0.95 -0.63 9.40
N GLY A 529 1.06 -1.24 10.59
CA GLY A 529 0.75 -0.63 11.88
C GLY A 529 -0.71 -0.20 12.03
N GLN A 530 -1.64 -1.12 11.74
CA GLN A 530 -3.07 -0.92 11.98
C GLN A 530 -3.65 -2.08 12.80
N ALA A 531 -4.53 -1.77 13.76
CA ALA A 531 -5.27 -2.76 14.53
C ALA A 531 -6.78 -2.52 14.40
N MET A 532 -7.52 -3.59 14.09
CA MET A 532 -8.96 -3.59 13.96
C MET A 532 -9.52 -4.41 15.12
N MET A 533 -10.13 -3.73 16.08
CA MET A 533 -10.70 -4.32 17.29
C MET A 533 -12.22 -4.35 17.18
N ASN A 534 -12.80 -5.53 16.96
CA ASN A 534 -14.23 -5.70 16.73
C ASN A 534 -14.88 -6.54 17.83
N VAL A 535 -16.16 -6.29 18.09
CA VAL A 535 -17.02 -7.21 18.85
C VAL A 535 -17.37 -8.43 18.02
N THR A 536 -17.68 -8.24 16.73
CA THR A 536 -18.03 -9.33 15.83
C THR A 536 -17.71 -8.99 14.38
N LEU A 537 -17.28 -10.00 13.60
CA LEU A 537 -17.08 -9.87 12.16
C LEU A 537 -18.35 -10.15 11.34
N LYS A 538 -19.44 -10.55 11.99
CA LYS A 538 -20.63 -11.08 11.29
C LYS A 538 -21.47 -10.00 10.61
N LYS A 539 -21.70 -8.89 11.30
CA LYS A 539 -22.60 -7.83 10.84
C LYS A 539 -22.31 -6.52 11.57
N ALA A 540 -22.18 -5.44 10.81
CA ALA A 540 -21.86 -4.12 11.35
C ALA A 540 -22.93 -3.58 12.31
N SER A 541 -24.21 -3.90 12.10
CA SER A 541 -25.32 -3.46 12.97
C SER A 541 -25.24 -3.99 14.42
N ASP A 542 -24.45 -5.03 14.64
CA ASP A 542 -24.22 -5.68 15.93
C ASP A 542 -22.79 -5.46 16.43
N ASN A 543 -21.97 -4.75 15.66
CA ASN A 543 -20.57 -4.56 15.92
C ASN A 543 -20.28 -3.21 16.59
N VAL A 544 -19.28 -3.19 17.45
CA VAL A 544 -18.56 -1.99 17.86
C VAL A 544 -17.12 -2.21 17.44
N GLU A 545 -16.61 -1.30 16.62
CA GLU A 545 -15.32 -1.41 15.94
C GLU A 545 -14.46 -0.21 16.29
N LEU A 546 -13.29 -0.51 16.86
CA LEU A 546 -12.24 0.45 17.13
C LEU A 546 -11.08 0.19 16.17
N ILE A 547 -10.76 1.17 15.33
CA ILE A 547 -9.70 1.08 14.33
C ILE A 547 -8.56 1.98 14.77
N PHE A 548 -7.36 1.45 14.91
CA PHE A 548 -6.18 2.16 15.40
C PHE A 548 -5.06 2.16 14.37
N LYS A 549 -4.30 3.27 14.27
CA LYS A 549 -3.10 3.38 13.43
C LYS A 549 -1.91 3.91 14.20
N SER A 550 -0.79 3.19 14.15
CA SER A 550 0.55 3.68 14.45
C SER A 550 1.56 2.94 13.57
N SER A 551 2.02 3.59 12.50
CA SER A 551 2.53 2.91 11.30
C SER A 551 4.04 3.05 11.11
N PRO A 552 4.77 1.94 10.86
CA PRO A 552 6.17 1.97 10.44
C PRO A 552 6.39 2.69 9.10
N PHE A 553 5.38 2.74 8.24
CA PHE A 553 5.40 3.52 6.99
C PHE A 553 5.29 5.03 7.24
N GLY A 554 5.01 5.44 8.48
CA GLY A 554 4.77 6.82 8.87
C GLY A 554 3.49 7.39 8.27
N THR A 555 3.59 8.58 7.69
CA THR A 555 2.46 9.31 7.08
C THR A 555 2.60 9.40 5.56
N GLN A 556 3.52 8.65 4.95
CA GLN A 556 3.82 8.79 3.53
C GLN A 556 2.63 8.44 2.61
N SER A 557 2.62 9.04 1.43
CA SER A 557 1.64 8.77 0.37
C SER A 557 0.18 9.01 0.80
N HIS A 558 -0.73 8.06 0.61
CA HIS A 558 -2.17 8.16 0.91
C HIS A 558 -2.54 7.67 2.31
N GLY A 559 -1.66 6.96 3.02
CA GLY A 559 -1.81 6.57 4.44
C GLY A 559 -1.33 7.65 5.41
N TYR A 560 -1.77 8.89 5.19
CA TYR A 560 -1.19 10.09 5.82
C TYR A 560 -1.70 10.40 7.22
N GLU A 561 -2.71 9.70 7.72
CA GLU A 561 -3.24 9.97 9.04
C GLU A 561 -2.18 9.79 10.12
N ALA A 562 -2.22 10.68 11.11
CA ALA A 562 -1.27 10.71 12.21
C ALA A 562 -1.20 9.36 12.93
N ASN A 563 -0.01 8.98 13.36
CA ASN A 563 0.19 7.82 14.24
C ASN A 563 -0.46 8.07 15.60
N ASN A 564 -0.81 6.97 16.26
CA ASN A 564 -1.69 6.92 17.42
C ASN A 564 -3.08 7.53 17.20
N SER A 565 -3.57 7.60 15.96
CA SER A 565 -4.96 8.00 15.69
C SER A 565 -5.90 6.79 15.76
N PHE A 566 -7.18 7.07 16.04
CA PHE A 566 -8.22 6.03 16.06
C PHE A 566 -9.51 6.47 15.37
N LEU A 567 -10.36 5.51 15.02
CA LEU A 567 -11.73 5.67 14.54
C LEU A 567 -12.65 4.80 15.39
N LEU A 568 -13.90 5.21 15.57
CA LEU A 568 -14.91 4.42 16.28
C LEU A 568 -16.18 4.31 15.43
N TYR A 569 -16.50 3.09 15.02
CA TYR A 569 -17.76 2.74 14.37
C TYR A 569 -18.59 1.87 15.33
N ALA A 570 -19.90 2.06 15.36
CA ALA A 570 -20.78 1.25 16.20
C ALA A 570 -22.12 1.07 15.52
N PHE A 571 -22.66 -0.15 15.60
CA PHE A 571 -24.00 -0.49 15.12
C PHE A 571 -24.24 -0.11 13.65
N GLY A 572 -23.20 -0.20 12.81
CA GLY A 572 -23.24 0.13 11.38
C GLY A 572 -22.99 1.61 11.06
N GLU A 573 -22.85 2.45 12.07
CA GLU A 573 -22.71 3.90 11.94
C GLU A 573 -21.32 4.38 12.34
N ARG A 574 -20.88 5.49 11.74
CA ARG A 574 -19.60 6.14 12.07
C ARG A 574 -19.82 7.14 13.21
N LEU A 575 -19.09 7.02 14.32
CA LEU A 575 -19.20 7.93 15.46
C LEU A 575 -18.01 8.89 15.53
N PHE A 576 -16.78 8.35 15.58
CA PHE A 576 -15.56 9.15 15.52
C PHE A 576 -14.77 8.84 14.26
N ILE A 577 -14.49 9.89 13.49
CA ILE A 577 -13.99 9.79 12.12
C ILE A 577 -12.64 10.49 11.98
N ARG A 578 -11.96 10.27 10.85
CA ARG A 578 -10.97 11.22 10.32
C ARG A 578 -11.72 12.25 9.49
N SER A 579 -11.41 13.52 9.68
CA SER A 579 -12.16 14.63 9.09
C SER A 579 -11.59 15.11 7.76
N GLY A 580 -12.45 15.75 6.97
CA GLY A 580 -12.11 16.32 5.67
C GLY A 580 -12.26 15.32 4.52
N ARG A 581 -12.41 15.87 3.31
CA ARG A 581 -12.56 15.08 2.08
C ARG A 581 -11.71 15.67 0.98
N ARG A 582 -10.93 14.79 0.31
CA ARG A 582 -10.08 15.20 -0.80
C ARG A 582 -10.95 15.79 -1.90
N ASP A 583 -10.73 17.07 -2.16
CA ASP A 583 -11.20 17.76 -3.34
C ASP A 583 -10.28 17.37 -4.51
N VAL A 584 -9.06 17.90 -4.54
CA VAL A 584 -8.02 17.60 -5.53
C VAL A 584 -6.77 17.17 -4.80
N TYR A 585 -6.08 16.16 -5.34
CA TYR A 585 -4.84 15.70 -4.75
C TYR A 585 -3.80 16.84 -4.72
N GLY A 586 -3.35 17.18 -3.51
CA GLY A 586 -2.33 18.20 -3.29
C GLY A 586 -2.86 19.63 -3.25
N SER A 587 -4.19 19.82 -3.20
CA SER A 587 -4.81 21.11 -2.87
C SER A 587 -4.41 21.59 -1.47
N ASP A 588 -4.70 22.86 -1.15
CA ASP A 588 -4.40 23.39 0.18
C ASP A 588 -5.23 22.73 1.28
N HIS A 589 -6.51 22.40 1.02
CA HIS A 589 -7.30 21.59 1.95
C HIS A 589 -6.65 20.23 2.19
N HIS A 590 -6.21 19.54 1.14
CA HIS A 590 -5.57 18.24 1.28
C HIS A 590 -4.27 18.32 2.10
N LYS A 591 -3.37 19.27 1.76
CA LYS A 591 -2.06 19.43 2.43
C LYS A 591 -2.14 19.98 3.85
N ASN A 592 -3.03 20.94 4.09
CA ASN A 592 -3.02 21.76 5.30
C ASN A 592 -4.13 21.40 6.30
N TRP A 593 -5.18 20.71 5.86
CA TRP A 593 -6.15 20.07 6.75
C TRP A 593 -5.91 18.57 6.86
N MET A 594 -6.09 17.82 5.77
CA MET A 594 -6.19 16.35 5.82
C MET A 594 -4.87 15.67 6.18
N TRP A 595 -3.73 16.18 5.71
CA TRP A 595 -2.41 15.62 6.09
C TRP A 595 -1.91 16.08 7.47
N HIS A 596 -2.68 16.92 8.16
CA HIS A 596 -2.32 17.45 9.46
C HIS A 596 -2.96 16.63 10.57
N THR A 597 -2.22 16.40 11.67
CA THR A 597 -2.72 15.70 12.86
C THR A 597 -4.04 16.27 13.41
N LYS A 598 -4.31 17.57 13.23
CA LYS A 598 -5.54 18.25 13.69
C LYS A 598 -6.82 17.75 13.02
N SER A 599 -6.72 16.96 11.95
CA SER A 599 -7.86 16.35 11.25
C SER A 599 -8.19 14.93 11.74
N THR A 600 -7.43 14.41 12.70
CA THR A 600 -7.51 13.03 13.19
C THR A 600 -7.80 12.98 14.68
N ASN A 601 -8.36 11.87 15.18
CA ASN A 601 -8.57 11.66 16.62
C ASN A 601 -7.24 11.32 17.32
N SER A 602 -6.39 12.33 17.47
CA SER A 602 -5.03 12.26 18.01
C SER A 602 -4.70 13.56 18.77
N ILE A 603 -3.43 13.84 19.03
CA ILE A 603 -3.00 15.01 19.83
C ILE A 603 -2.09 15.91 18.99
N THR A 604 -2.35 17.21 18.96
CA THR A 604 -1.37 18.20 18.47
C THR A 604 -0.57 18.76 19.66
N VAL A 605 0.69 19.11 19.40
CA VAL A 605 1.63 19.65 20.41
C VAL A 605 2.02 21.04 19.97
N ASN A 606 1.75 22.06 20.78
CA ASN A 606 1.95 23.46 20.42
C ASN A 606 1.23 23.89 19.12
N GLY A 607 0.10 23.23 18.77
CA GLY A 607 -0.58 23.42 17.49
C GLY A 607 0.05 22.67 16.30
N GLU A 608 1.22 22.06 16.50
CA GLU A 608 2.00 21.43 15.43
C GLU A 608 1.56 20.00 15.11
N THR A 609 1.84 19.62 13.86
CA THR A 609 1.55 18.29 13.30
C THR A 609 2.70 17.30 13.54
N GLN A 610 2.38 16.01 13.43
CA GLN A 610 3.39 15.02 13.03
C GLN A 610 3.90 15.35 11.62
N GLY A 611 5.08 14.84 11.24
CA GLY A 611 5.62 15.04 9.89
C GLY A 611 4.58 14.69 8.80
N LYS A 612 4.35 15.61 7.86
CA LYS A 612 3.31 15.47 6.82
C LYS A 612 3.82 14.67 5.63
N ARG A 613 3.06 13.66 5.21
CA ARG A 613 3.32 12.89 3.98
C ARG A 613 4.77 12.40 3.86
N THR A 614 5.33 11.87 4.94
CA THR A 614 6.73 11.41 5.00
C THR A 614 6.85 10.09 5.76
N GLU A 615 7.80 9.27 5.33
CA GLU A 615 8.18 8.02 5.98
C GLU A 615 8.96 8.23 7.29
N LYS A 616 9.45 9.45 7.55
CA LYS A 616 10.19 9.79 8.77
C LYS A 616 9.30 9.90 9.99
N ALA A 617 8.03 10.23 9.75
CA ALA A 617 7.02 10.36 10.80
C ALA A 617 6.54 8.97 11.26
N ARG A 618 7.44 8.11 11.74
CA ARG A 618 7.16 6.71 12.07
C ARG A 618 6.43 6.59 13.40
N GLY A 619 5.47 5.67 13.42
CA GLY A 619 4.95 5.07 14.64
C GLY A 619 5.13 3.57 14.60
N GLU A 620 4.68 2.90 15.64
CA GLU A 620 4.60 1.45 15.70
C GLU A 620 3.50 1.00 16.66
N ILE A 621 2.95 -0.20 16.41
CA ILE A 621 2.17 -0.93 17.40
C ILE A 621 3.17 -1.73 18.23
N ALA A 622 3.41 -1.27 19.46
CA ALA A 622 4.37 -1.87 20.39
C ALA A 622 3.79 -3.14 21.04
N GLU A 623 2.48 -3.19 21.25
CA GLU A 623 1.79 -4.34 21.82
C GLU A 623 0.37 -4.46 21.27
N PHE A 624 -0.07 -5.69 21.02
CA PHE A 624 -1.44 -6.02 20.66
C PHE A 624 -1.86 -7.31 21.35
N GLN A 625 -3.03 -7.31 21.99
CA GLN A 625 -3.65 -8.50 22.56
C GLN A 625 -5.13 -8.52 22.19
N THR A 626 -5.68 -9.71 21.96
CA THR A 626 -7.10 -9.88 21.67
C THR A 626 -7.68 -11.12 22.37
N GLY A 627 -8.93 -11.01 22.80
CA GLY A 627 -9.68 -12.10 23.40
C GLY A 627 -11.20 -11.84 23.35
N PRO A 628 -12.00 -12.74 23.93
CA PRO A 628 -13.46 -12.63 23.89
C PRO A 628 -14.02 -11.39 24.59
N LEU A 629 -13.40 -10.97 25.71
CA LEU A 629 -13.87 -9.84 26.53
C LEU A 629 -12.99 -8.58 26.37
N PHE A 630 -11.72 -8.73 26.07
CA PHE A 630 -10.76 -7.62 26.00
C PHE A 630 -10.00 -7.62 24.68
N ASP A 631 -9.86 -6.45 24.08
CA ASP A 631 -8.77 -6.16 23.15
C ASP A 631 -7.90 -5.04 23.71
N TYR A 632 -6.61 -5.09 23.40
CA TYR A 632 -5.65 -4.08 23.82
C TYR A 632 -4.71 -3.75 22.67
N VAL A 633 -4.41 -2.45 22.53
CA VAL A 633 -3.36 -1.97 21.64
C VAL A 633 -2.55 -0.88 22.31
N CYS A 634 -1.22 -0.96 22.17
CA CYS A 634 -0.28 0.07 22.56
C CYS A 634 0.46 0.58 21.33
N GLY A 635 0.41 1.88 21.07
CA GLY A 635 1.15 2.52 19.99
C GLY A 635 2.13 3.56 20.50
N GLU A 636 3.30 3.63 19.88
CA GLU A 636 4.32 4.65 20.12
C GLU A 636 4.46 5.57 18.90
N ALA A 637 4.42 6.88 19.12
CA ALA A 637 4.42 7.88 18.04
C ALA A 637 5.30 9.11 18.34
N GLY A 638 6.11 9.11 19.41
CA GLY A 638 6.97 10.24 19.78
C GLY A 638 7.90 10.65 18.64
N LYS A 639 8.54 9.67 17.99
CA LYS A 639 9.40 9.88 16.81
C LYS A 639 8.68 10.60 15.65
N ALA A 640 7.35 10.48 15.55
CA ALA A 640 6.57 11.11 14.48
C ALA A 640 6.51 12.65 14.58
N TYR A 641 6.80 13.21 15.77
CA TYR A 641 6.81 14.65 16.03
C TYR A 641 8.20 15.28 15.90
N GLY A 642 9.22 14.52 15.49
CA GLY A 642 10.59 15.01 15.41
C GLY A 642 11.09 15.43 16.79
N GLU A 643 11.48 16.70 16.94
CA GLU A 643 12.05 17.22 18.18
C GLU A 643 10.99 17.68 19.20
N ASN A 644 9.71 17.74 18.81
CA ASN A 644 8.65 18.24 19.71
C ASN A 644 8.29 17.24 20.83
N LEU A 645 8.52 15.95 20.63
CA LEU A 645 8.28 14.90 21.63
C LEU A 645 9.40 13.87 21.64
N THR A 646 9.71 13.36 22.83
CA THR A 646 10.52 12.14 22.99
C THR A 646 9.66 10.90 23.13
N GLN A 647 8.41 11.05 23.58
CA GLN A 647 7.47 9.96 23.79
C GLN A 647 6.05 10.40 23.50
N PHE A 648 5.30 9.56 22.79
CA PHE A 648 3.85 9.56 22.77
C PHE A 648 3.36 8.13 22.73
N THR A 649 3.06 7.60 23.91
CA THR A 649 2.52 6.24 24.07
C THR A 649 1.01 6.34 24.26
N ARG A 650 0.23 5.70 23.38
CA ARG A 650 -1.23 5.57 23.49
C ARG A 650 -1.59 4.13 23.76
N ARG A 651 -2.25 3.89 24.88
CA ARG A 651 -2.73 2.57 25.31
C ARG A 651 -4.24 2.59 25.25
N MET A 652 -4.83 1.67 24.50
CA MET A 652 -6.29 1.55 24.36
C MET A 652 -6.73 0.17 24.80
N LEU A 653 -7.55 0.11 25.84
CA LEU A 653 -8.19 -1.11 26.30
C LEU A 653 -9.66 -1.08 25.90
N PHE A 654 -10.07 -2.01 25.05
CA PHE A 654 -11.46 -2.20 24.65
C PHE A 654 -12.06 -3.38 25.42
N ILE A 655 -12.93 -3.07 26.38
CA ILE A 655 -13.75 -4.05 27.11
C ILE A 655 -15.07 -4.21 26.34
N LYS A 656 -15.18 -5.34 25.64
CA LYS A 656 -16.27 -5.62 24.70
C LYS A 656 -17.60 -5.78 25.44
N PRO A 657 -18.72 -5.20 24.93
CA PRO A 657 -18.81 -4.47 23.67
C PRO A 657 -18.78 -2.94 23.79
N LYS A 658 -18.67 -2.35 24.99
CA LYS A 658 -19.13 -0.97 25.22
C LYS A 658 -18.20 -0.02 25.97
N VAL A 659 -17.02 -0.45 26.41
CA VAL A 659 -16.13 0.43 27.19
C VAL A 659 -14.75 0.46 26.56
N ILE A 660 -14.31 1.64 26.13
CA ILE A 660 -12.97 1.88 25.59
C ILE A 660 -12.27 2.87 26.52
N VAL A 661 -11.16 2.45 27.11
CA VAL A 661 -10.30 3.31 27.93
C VAL A 661 -9.05 3.67 27.12
N ILE A 662 -8.79 4.97 26.96
CA ILE A 662 -7.63 5.52 26.27
C ILE A 662 -6.74 6.18 27.31
N PHE A 663 -5.51 5.69 27.43
CA PHE A 663 -4.49 6.22 28.32
C PHE A 663 -3.27 6.66 27.51
N ASP A 664 -3.12 7.98 27.36
CA ASP A 664 -2.01 8.61 26.66
C ASP A 664 -0.96 9.09 27.65
N THR A 665 0.32 8.89 27.33
CA THR A 665 1.45 9.53 28.01
C THR A 665 2.32 10.23 26.99
N LEU A 666 2.52 11.54 27.17
CA LEU A 666 3.33 12.39 26.31
C LEU A 666 4.48 13.00 27.11
N VAL A 667 5.68 12.98 26.52
CA VAL A 667 6.88 13.61 27.07
C VAL A 667 7.49 14.53 26.01
N ALA A 668 7.59 15.80 26.34
CA ALA A 668 8.17 16.86 25.53
C ALA A 668 9.51 17.33 26.16
N PRO A 669 10.55 17.63 25.35
CA PRO A 669 11.81 18.17 25.85
C PRO A 669 11.67 19.52 26.56
N THR A 670 10.66 20.30 26.20
CA THR A 670 10.36 21.62 26.76
C THR A 670 8.88 21.75 27.11
N PRO A 671 8.50 22.64 28.04
CA PRO A 671 7.10 22.86 28.39
C PRO A 671 6.26 23.17 27.15
N SER A 672 5.32 22.27 26.83
CA SER A 672 4.50 22.34 25.62
C SER A 672 3.01 22.30 25.96
N SER A 673 2.18 22.91 25.13
CA SER A 673 0.73 22.76 25.17
C SER A 673 0.30 21.53 24.39
N PHE A 674 -0.77 20.89 24.84
CA PHE A 674 -1.31 19.68 24.24
C PHE A 674 -2.79 19.87 23.93
N GLU A 675 -3.20 19.44 22.75
CA GLU A 675 -4.57 19.58 22.26
C GLU A 675 -5.09 18.22 21.78
N TRP A 676 -6.00 17.64 22.55
CA TRP A 676 -6.64 16.37 22.22
C TRP A 676 -7.79 16.62 21.24
N ARG A 677 -7.77 15.95 20.08
CA ARG A 677 -8.69 16.20 18.97
C ARG A 677 -9.73 15.07 18.85
N LEU A 678 -10.98 15.44 18.61
CA LEU A 678 -12.09 14.51 18.35
C LEU A 678 -12.94 15.01 17.18
N HIS A 679 -13.29 14.13 16.25
CA HIS A 679 -14.09 14.49 15.09
C HIS A 679 -15.28 13.57 14.90
N ALA A 680 -16.42 14.15 14.56
CA ALA A 680 -17.69 13.46 14.38
C ALA A 680 -18.40 13.93 13.10
N PRO A 681 -19.24 13.06 12.47
CA PRO A 681 -20.05 13.46 11.32
C PRO A 681 -21.23 14.38 11.70
N THR A 682 -21.60 14.43 12.98
CA THR A 682 -22.69 15.24 13.53
C THR A 682 -22.18 16.08 14.71
N GLU A 683 -22.93 17.11 15.08
CA GLU A 683 -22.57 18.00 16.19
C GLU A 683 -22.49 17.23 17.51
N MET A 684 -21.44 17.49 18.30
CA MET A 684 -21.31 16.94 19.65
C MET A 684 -22.00 17.86 20.66
N GLU A 685 -22.84 17.28 21.51
CA GLU A 685 -23.39 17.96 22.68
C GLU A 685 -22.32 17.98 23.78
N ILE A 686 -21.78 19.16 24.09
CA ILE A 686 -20.77 19.36 25.13
C ILE A 686 -21.48 19.86 26.39
N ARG A 687 -21.70 18.98 27.38
CA ARG A 687 -22.23 19.39 28.69
C ARG A 687 -21.11 19.88 29.59
N ASP A 688 -20.08 19.06 29.70
CA ASP A 688 -18.81 19.37 30.35
C ASP A 688 -17.72 18.42 29.81
N GLN A 689 -16.52 18.46 30.38
CA GLN A 689 -15.42 17.60 29.94
C GLN A 689 -15.65 16.10 30.18
N TYR A 690 -16.52 15.72 31.09
CA TYR A 690 -16.82 14.33 31.47
C TYR A 690 -18.04 13.75 30.73
N ASP A 691 -18.76 14.58 29.98
CA ASP A 691 -19.97 14.20 29.25
C ASP A 691 -20.10 14.97 27.92
N VAL A 692 -19.31 14.54 26.93
CA VAL A 692 -19.46 14.93 25.53
C VAL A 692 -20.19 13.83 24.78
N ARG A 693 -21.27 14.16 24.07
CA ARG A 693 -22.14 13.16 23.42
C ARG A 693 -22.21 13.38 21.91
N VAL A 694 -22.12 12.29 21.15
CA VAL A 694 -22.38 12.26 19.70
C VAL A 694 -23.49 11.27 19.43
N VAL A 695 -24.40 11.62 18.51
CA VAL A 695 -25.44 10.73 17.99
C VAL A 695 -25.38 10.76 16.46
N ASN A 696 -25.29 9.59 15.84
CA ASN A 696 -25.37 9.44 14.39
C ASN A 696 -26.19 8.19 14.06
N GLY A 697 -27.36 8.40 13.46
CA GLY A 697 -28.29 7.32 13.13
C GLY A 697 -28.68 6.46 14.34
N SER A 698 -28.52 5.15 14.23
CA SER A 698 -28.81 4.19 15.31
C SER A 698 -27.74 4.09 16.40
N ALA A 699 -26.65 4.86 16.30
CA ALA A 699 -25.53 4.79 17.22
C ALA A 699 -25.30 6.11 17.94
N ALA A 700 -24.77 6.02 19.16
CA ALA A 700 -24.34 7.14 19.96
C ALA A 700 -23.09 6.77 20.75
N CYS A 701 -22.32 7.77 21.20
CA CYS A 701 -21.22 7.58 22.14
C CYS A 701 -21.18 8.73 23.15
N ARG A 702 -20.87 8.37 24.40
CA ARG A 702 -20.38 9.33 25.40
C ARG A 702 -18.86 9.29 25.42
N ALA A 703 -18.22 10.45 25.34
CA ALA A 703 -16.80 10.63 25.59
C ALA A 703 -16.61 11.41 26.89
N GLY A 704 -15.81 10.88 27.80
CA GLY A 704 -15.41 11.53 29.04
C GLY A 704 -13.91 11.75 29.11
N PHE A 705 -13.48 13.02 29.12
CA PHE A 705 -12.11 13.45 29.36
C PHE A 705 -11.86 13.52 30.87
N LEU A 706 -11.46 12.40 31.46
CA LEU A 706 -11.36 12.24 32.91
C LEU A 706 -10.12 12.92 33.49
N TRP A 707 -9.02 12.96 32.72
CA TRP A 707 -7.78 13.60 33.12
C TRP A 707 -7.11 14.29 31.92
N PRO A 708 -6.57 15.52 32.09
CA PRO A 708 -6.61 16.38 33.30
C PRO A 708 -7.99 17.00 33.60
N THR A 709 -8.21 17.52 34.81
CA THR A 709 -9.52 17.97 35.34
C THR A 709 -9.95 19.40 34.96
N ASN A 710 -9.28 20.05 34.00
CA ASN A 710 -9.51 21.47 33.68
C ASN A 710 -9.22 21.82 32.21
N LEU A 711 -9.67 20.96 31.30
CA LEU A 711 -9.46 21.18 29.87
C LEU A 711 -10.31 22.36 29.37
N THR A 712 -9.79 23.08 28.38
CA THR A 712 -10.58 24.04 27.60
C THR A 712 -11.17 23.30 26.41
N LEU A 713 -12.50 23.16 26.36
CA LEU A 713 -13.20 22.52 25.26
C LEU A 713 -13.73 23.56 24.27
N THR A 714 -13.44 23.35 22.99
CA THR A 714 -14.02 24.11 21.88
C THR A 714 -14.51 23.15 20.80
N GLN A 715 -15.52 23.55 20.04
CA GLN A 715 -16.00 22.82 18.87
C GLN A 715 -16.24 23.80 17.72
N THR A 716 -15.98 23.34 16.49
CA THR A 716 -16.25 24.06 15.25
C THR A 716 -16.65 23.10 14.14
N ASP A 717 -17.41 23.57 13.16
CA ASP A 717 -17.71 22.89 11.90
C ASP A 717 -16.85 23.41 10.72
N ARG A 718 -15.92 24.33 11.02
CA ARG A 718 -15.10 25.00 10.01
C ARG A 718 -13.82 24.23 9.74
N PHE A 719 -13.61 23.97 8.45
CA PHE A 719 -12.33 23.54 7.89
C PHE A 719 -11.44 24.75 7.61
N ASP A 720 -10.17 24.67 8.02
CA ASP A 720 -9.18 25.70 7.71
C ASP A 720 -7.86 25.08 7.18
N PRO A 721 -7.60 25.18 5.85
CA PRO A 721 -8.45 25.83 4.83
C PRO A 721 -9.67 24.98 4.44
N PRO A 722 -10.76 25.60 3.94
CA PRO A 722 -11.95 24.86 3.49
C PRO A 722 -11.67 24.07 2.21
N PRO A 723 -12.40 22.95 1.97
CA PRO A 723 -12.33 22.26 0.70
C PRO A 723 -12.92 23.11 -0.44
N ARG A 724 -12.54 22.82 -1.70
CA ARG A 724 -13.14 23.50 -2.87
C ARG A 724 -14.68 23.44 -2.86
N PRO A 725 -15.39 24.45 -3.43
CA PRO A 725 -16.86 24.55 -3.37
C PRO A 725 -17.67 23.32 -3.80
N ARG A 726 -17.13 22.49 -4.71
CA ARG A 726 -17.78 21.24 -5.15
C ARG A 726 -17.83 20.15 -4.09
N VAL A 727 -17.06 20.28 -3.02
CA VAL A 727 -17.08 19.37 -1.87
C VAL A 727 -17.91 20.03 -0.78
N GLN A 728 -19.20 19.73 -0.78
CA GLN A 728 -20.10 20.09 0.32
C GLN A 728 -19.89 19.06 1.44
N LEU A 729 -19.34 19.52 2.56
CA LEU A 729 -19.00 18.70 3.72
C LEU A 729 -19.22 19.51 4.99
N VAL A 730 -19.95 18.93 5.93
CA VAL A 730 -20.10 19.44 7.30
C VAL A 730 -19.72 18.29 8.22
N GLU A 731 -18.72 18.53 9.05
CA GLU A 731 -18.23 17.61 10.08
C GLU A 731 -17.82 18.48 11.27
N TYR A 732 -17.84 17.92 12.47
CA TYR A 732 -17.60 18.68 13.69
C TYR A 732 -16.27 18.29 14.32
N HIS A 733 -15.57 19.27 14.86
CA HIS A 733 -14.19 19.14 15.33
C HIS A 733 -14.09 19.72 16.73
N LEU A 734 -13.96 18.83 17.72
CA LEU A 734 -13.75 19.19 19.11
C LEU A 734 -12.25 19.21 19.43
N THR A 735 -11.86 20.20 20.22
CA THR A 735 -10.52 20.32 20.79
C THR A 735 -10.62 20.40 22.30
N ALA A 736 -9.94 19.51 23.02
CA ALA A 736 -9.76 19.59 24.46
C ALA A 736 -8.29 19.95 24.74
N ALA A 737 -8.05 21.22 25.10
CA ALA A 737 -6.71 21.77 25.25
C ALA A 737 -6.30 21.92 26.72
N THR A 738 -5.03 21.63 27.01
CA THR A 738 -4.41 21.95 28.30
C THR A 738 -4.29 23.45 28.49
N ARG A 739 -4.58 23.97 29.69
CA ARG A 739 -4.48 25.41 30.00
C ARG A 739 -3.06 25.90 30.26
N THR A 740 -2.18 25.01 30.70
CA THR A 740 -0.81 25.33 31.08
C THR A 740 0.16 24.38 30.37
N PRO A 741 1.25 24.89 29.77
CA PRO A 741 2.29 24.05 29.21
C PRO A 741 2.94 23.15 30.26
N SER A 742 3.39 21.97 29.84
CA SER A 742 4.15 21.05 30.69
C SER A 742 5.05 20.16 29.86
N THR A 743 6.11 19.61 30.46
CA THR A 743 7.00 18.64 29.80
C THR A 743 6.44 17.22 29.78
N THR A 744 5.50 16.90 30.67
CA THR A 744 4.87 15.58 30.72
C THR A 744 3.38 15.74 30.90
N LYS A 745 2.60 14.96 30.14
CA LYS A 745 1.15 14.93 30.28
C LYS A 745 0.60 13.53 30.08
N ASP A 746 -0.20 13.11 31.05
CA ASP A 746 -1.11 11.98 30.89
C ASP A 746 -2.49 12.48 30.46
N PHE A 747 -3.17 11.74 29.60
CA PHE A 747 -4.60 11.90 29.33
C PHE A 747 -5.33 10.59 29.57
N ILE A 748 -6.50 10.67 30.21
CA ILE A 748 -7.38 9.51 30.41
C ILE A 748 -8.74 9.85 29.83
N THR A 749 -9.12 9.15 28.77
CA THR A 749 -10.40 9.32 28.09
C THR A 749 -11.16 8.00 28.08
N VAL A 750 -12.45 8.04 28.37
CA VAL A 750 -13.34 6.87 28.26
C VAL A 750 -14.39 7.11 27.19
N LEU A 751 -14.53 6.18 26.26
CA LEU A 751 -15.59 6.16 25.25
C LEU A 751 -16.58 5.03 25.57
N GLN A 752 -17.86 5.36 25.61
CA GLN A 752 -18.96 4.43 25.86
C GLN A 752 -19.96 4.48 24.69
N PRO A 753 -19.80 3.64 23.64
CA PRO A 753 -20.79 3.52 22.58
C PRO A 753 -22.05 2.77 23.05
N TYR A 754 -23.21 3.22 22.57
CA TYR A 754 -24.53 2.68 22.87
C TYR A 754 -25.49 2.89 21.70
N ARG A 755 -26.60 2.15 21.67
CA ARG A 755 -27.63 2.38 20.66
C ARG A 755 -28.36 3.68 20.99
N SER A 756 -28.64 4.52 20.01
CA SER A 756 -29.22 5.87 20.24
C SER A 756 -30.62 5.86 20.88
N ASN A 757 -31.33 4.72 20.82
CA ASN A 757 -32.61 4.51 21.46
C ASN A 757 -32.53 3.97 22.90
N GLN A 758 -31.33 3.71 23.42
CA GLN A 758 -31.12 3.23 24.78
C GLN A 758 -30.85 4.39 25.74
N GLN A 759 -31.28 4.21 27.00
CA GLN A 759 -30.89 5.10 28.07
C GLN A 759 -29.40 4.91 28.38
N LEU A 760 -28.69 6.03 28.49
CA LEU A 760 -27.27 6.04 28.79
C LEU A 760 -27.02 5.60 30.24
N GLU A 761 -26.10 4.65 30.43
CA GLU A 761 -25.60 4.26 31.75
C GLU A 761 -24.83 5.41 32.42
N ASN A 762 -24.59 5.31 33.72
CA ASN A 762 -23.74 6.27 34.42
C ASN A 762 -22.34 6.30 33.80
N GLY A 763 -21.72 7.49 33.81
CA GLY A 763 -20.39 7.68 33.23
C GLY A 763 -19.28 7.05 34.07
N ALA A 764 -18.12 6.88 33.44
CA ALA A 764 -16.90 6.51 34.12
C ALA A 764 -16.49 7.53 35.19
N ARG A 765 -15.86 7.04 36.26
CA ARG A 765 -15.26 7.84 37.33
C ARG A 765 -13.78 7.54 37.43
N LEU A 766 -13.00 8.56 37.75
CA LEU A 766 -11.55 8.46 37.95
C LEU A 766 -11.20 8.74 39.40
N SER A 767 -10.32 7.92 39.96
CA SER A 767 -9.68 8.15 41.25
C SER A 767 -8.17 8.19 41.07
N LEU A 768 -7.52 9.18 41.68
CA LEU A 768 -6.06 9.22 41.77
C LEU A 768 -5.63 8.38 42.96
N VAL A 769 -4.63 7.53 42.74
CA VAL A 769 -4.04 6.69 43.79
C VAL A 769 -2.52 6.82 43.72
N GLU A 770 -1.83 6.31 44.74
CA GLU A 770 -0.37 6.30 44.69
C GLU A 770 0.12 5.45 43.51
N GLY A 771 0.90 6.05 42.62
CA GLY A 771 1.51 5.37 41.49
C GLY A 771 0.69 5.34 40.20
N GLY A 772 -0.53 5.88 40.18
CA GLY A 772 -1.32 5.91 38.95
C GLY A 772 -2.77 6.34 39.13
N TYR A 773 -3.64 5.79 38.28
CA TYR A 773 -5.03 6.14 38.20
C TYR A 773 -5.90 4.90 38.18
N VAL A 774 -7.12 5.04 38.72
CA VAL A 774 -8.13 3.97 38.74
C VAL A 774 -9.38 4.50 38.06
N VAL A 775 -9.83 3.80 37.02
CA VAL A 775 -11.07 4.11 36.30
C VAL A 775 -12.12 3.07 36.69
N HIS A 776 -13.23 3.53 37.25
CA HIS A 776 -14.40 2.70 37.50
C HIS A 776 -15.49 3.03 36.48
N VAL A 777 -16.00 2.01 35.78
CA VAL A 777 -17.06 2.16 34.79
C VAL A 777 -18.18 1.16 35.08
N PRO A 778 -19.45 1.60 35.12
CA PRO A 778 -20.58 0.68 35.09
C PRO A 778 -20.49 -0.25 33.87
N PHE A 779 -20.77 -1.53 34.07
CA PHE A 779 -20.61 -2.52 33.01
C PHE A 779 -21.60 -3.67 33.19
N GLY A 780 -22.63 -3.71 32.34
CA GLY A 780 -23.73 -4.67 32.49
C GLY A 780 -24.46 -4.45 33.81
N GLU A 781 -24.67 -5.52 34.59
CA GLU A 781 -25.25 -5.42 35.94
C GLU A 781 -24.21 -5.15 37.03
N GLY A 782 -22.93 -5.07 36.69
CA GLY A 782 -21.83 -4.82 37.62
C GLY A 782 -20.97 -3.64 37.19
N PHE A 783 -19.65 -3.79 37.30
CA PHE A 783 -18.70 -2.73 36.99
C PHE A 783 -17.35 -3.31 36.54
N VAL A 784 -16.57 -2.47 35.86
CA VAL A 784 -15.16 -2.74 35.56
C VAL A 784 -14.29 -1.72 36.30
N THR A 785 -13.20 -2.21 36.88
CA THR A 785 -12.12 -1.41 37.45
C THR A 785 -10.90 -1.55 36.54
N VAL A 786 -10.39 -0.42 36.04
CA VAL A 786 -9.19 -0.37 35.20
C VAL A 786 -8.09 0.36 35.97
N LEU A 787 -6.96 -0.29 36.13
CA LEU A 787 -5.75 0.22 36.75
C LEU A 787 -4.82 0.75 35.67
N LEU A 788 -4.43 2.01 35.77
CA LEU A 788 -3.56 2.71 34.82
C LEU A 788 -2.33 3.21 35.56
N GLN A 789 -1.21 2.53 35.41
CA GLN A 789 0.01 2.87 36.11
C GLN A 789 0.72 4.06 35.44
N SER A 790 1.16 5.03 36.24
CA SER A 790 1.98 6.13 35.73
C SER A 790 3.39 5.64 35.37
N ALA A 791 3.99 6.25 34.35
CA ALA A 791 5.33 5.90 33.88
C ALA A 791 6.38 5.91 35.03
N GLY A 792 7.24 4.87 35.04
CA GLY A 792 8.33 4.73 36.01
C GLY A 792 7.94 4.18 37.39
N ARG A 793 6.68 3.76 37.58
CA ARG A 793 6.22 3.09 38.81
C ARG A 793 6.33 1.57 38.68
N ARG A 794 6.37 0.88 39.82
CA ARG A 794 6.59 -0.59 39.88
C ARG A 794 5.33 -1.38 40.18
N THR A 795 4.46 -0.84 41.03
CA THR A 795 3.18 -1.47 41.38
C THR A 795 2.09 -0.41 41.52
N LEU A 796 0.84 -0.82 41.33
CA LEU A 796 -0.36 -0.05 41.56
C LEU A 796 -1.34 -0.95 42.32
N ALA A 797 -1.81 -0.50 43.49
CA ALA A 797 -2.70 -1.28 44.33
C ALA A 797 -3.90 -0.46 44.79
N VAL A 798 -5.11 -1.00 44.64
CA VAL A 798 -6.36 -0.38 45.09
C VAL A 798 -7.42 -1.46 45.33
N ASP A 799 -8.20 -1.34 46.40
CA ASP A 799 -9.39 -2.17 46.67
C ASP A 799 -9.21 -3.70 46.48
N GLY A 800 -8.07 -4.24 46.92
CA GLY A 800 -7.75 -5.67 46.79
C GLY A 800 -7.18 -6.08 45.43
N LEU A 801 -7.07 -5.15 44.47
CA LEU A 801 -6.36 -5.32 43.20
C LEU A 801 -4.92 -4.83 43.34
N GLU A 802 -3.94 -5.63 42.91
CA GLU A 802 -2.54 -5.24 42.84
C GLU A 802 -1.97 -5.64 41.48
N THR A 803 -1.33 -4.69 40.78
CA THR A 803 -0.67 -4.98 39.50
C THR A 803 0.70 -4.33 39.38
N ASN A 804 1.59 -4.96 38.61
CA ASN A 804 2.84 -4.38 38.11
C ASN A 804 2.80 -4.05 36.60
N GLY A 805 1.64 -4.17 35.96
CA GLY A 805 1.46 -3.84 34.55
C GLY A 805 1.08 -2.38 34.34
N GLU A 806 1.37 -1.84 33.15
CA GLU A 806 0.98 -0.48 32.79
C GLU A 806 -0.55 -0.30 32.74
N VAL A 807 -1.24 -1.34 32.27
CA VAL A 807 -2.70 -1.41 32.20
C VAL A 807 -3.17 -2.77 32.69
N ALA A 808 -4.12 -2.76 33.63
CA ALA A 808 -4.83 -3.97 34.05
C ALA A 808 -6.32 -3.66 34.23
N ALA A 809 -7.17 -4.67 34.12
CA ALA A 809 -8.60 -4.52 34.38
C ALA A 809 -9.20 -5.74 35.05
N ALA A 810 -10.21 -5.51 35.87
CA ALA A 810 -11.03 -6.53 36.51
C ALA A 810 -12.51 -6.18 36.33
N VAL A 811 -13.29 -7.13 35.82
CA VAL A 811 -14.73 -7.02 35.62
C VAL A 811 -15.44 -7.79 36.71
N PHE A 812 -16.37 -7.13 37.40
CA PHE A 812 -17.14 -7.68 38.49
C PHE A 812 -18.63 -7.68 38.15
N ASN A 813 -19.35 -8.72 38.59
CA ASN A 813 -20.81 -8.75 38.50
C ASN A 813 -21.46 -7.92 39.63
N ARG A 814 -22.81 -7.93 39.70
CA ARG A 814 -23.58 -7.19 40.71
C ARG A 814 -23.27 -7.59 42.16
N ASP A 815 -22.84 -8.83 42.38
CA ASP A 815 -22.50 -9.38 43.71
C ASP A 815 -21.05 -9.06 44.14
N GLY A 816 -20.26 -8.50 43.23
CA GLY A 816 -18.83 -8.22 43.41
C GLY A 816 -17.92 -9.40 43.07
N LEU A 817 -18.41 -10.43 42.37
CA LEU A 817 -17.60 -11.58 41.94
C LEU A 817 -16.87 -11.24 40.64
N LEU A 818 -15.58 -11.61 40.58
CA LEU A 818 -14.74 -11.45 39.39
C LEU A 818 -15.25 -12.35 38.25
N THR A 819 -15.58 -11.75 37.11
CA THR A 819 -16.06 -12.46 35.91
C THR A 819 -15.11 -12.35 34.72
N GLY A 820 -14.09 -11.50 34.81
CA GLY A 820 -13.08 -11.38 33.76
C GLY A 820 -11.94 -10.46 34.20
N GLN A 821 -10.75 -10.70 33.65
CA GLN A 821 -9.58 -9.88 33.95
C GLN A 821 -8.69 -9.71 32.71
N PHE A 822 -7.93 -8.62 32.70
CA PHE A 822 -6.96 -8.29 31.68
C PHE A 822 -5.69 -7.75 32.31
N ILE A 823 -4.55 -8.03 31.69
CA ILE A 823 -3.26 -7.46 32.02
C ILE A 823 -2.36 -7.40 30.79
N THR A 824 -1.56 -6.34 30.67
CA THR A 824 -0.46 -6.25 29.70
C THR A 824 0.57 -7.39 29.91
N ASN A 825 1.27 -7.79 28.84
CA ASN A 825 2.12 -8.98 28.84
C ASN A 825 3.19 -8.97 29.96
N ASP A 826 3.50 -10.16 30.49
CA ASP A 826 4.46 -10.45 31.56
C ASP A 826 4.17 -9.82 32.94
N ALA A 827 3.05 -9.10 33.07
CA ALA A 827 2.62 -8.53 34.33
C ALA A 827 1.62 -9.45 35.08
N ILE A 828 1.48 -9.19 36.38
CA ILE A 828 0.65 -9.92 37.32
C ILE A 828 -0.45 -8.99 37.80
N LEU A 829 -1.69 -9.50 37.82
CA LEU A 829 -2.81 -8.87 38.49
C LEU A 829 -3.23 -9.83 39.60
N ARG A 830 -3.04 -9.41 40.85
CA ARG A 830 -3.58 -10.11 42.02
C ARG A 830 -4.93 -9.52 42.33
N VAL A 831 -5.92 -10.40 42.47
CA VAL A 831 -7.25 -10.08 42.97
C VAL A 831 -7.36 -10.77 44.32
N ASN A 832 -7.18 -10.02 45.39
CA ASN A 832 -7.38 -10.52 46.75
C ASN A 832 -8.87 -10.49 47.05
N ASP A 833 -9.41 -11.60 47.57
CA ASP A 833 -10.82 -11.66 47.99
C ASP A 833 -11.09 -10.57 49.02
N THR A 834 -11.80 -9.52 48.58
CA THR A 834 -12.44 -8.55 49.47
C THR A 834 -13.89 -8.99 49.71
N LYS A 835 -14.06 -10.23 50.18
CA LYS A 835 -15.23 -10.72 50.91
C LYS A 835 -14.91 -11.97 51.72
#